data_AF-A0A849BIP0-F1
#
_entry.id   AF-A0A849BIP0-F1
#
_cell.length_a   1.000
_cell.length_b   1.000
_cell.length_c   1.000
_cell.angle_alpha   90.00
_cell.angle_beta   90.00
_cell.angle_gamma   90.00
#
_symmetry.space_group_name_H-M   'P 1'
#
loop_
_entity.id
_entity.type
_entity.pdbx_description
1 polymer ?
#
loop_
_entity_poly.entity_id
_entity_poly.type
_entity_poly.pdbx_seq_one_letter_code
_entity_poly.pdbx_strand_id
1 'polypeptide(L)'
;MLELLRSWAPQQRWYPAKGRDAVLELLGVVPLEAPAGAAGGPADCSLHVVAVRTDEGAAVVQVPLAVRPAPREDAPDASLVGRLADGHAVYDGPADPTCVAALLALMAGGTTTAGAPDGGAVTASTDGGAVTAGTDGGAGAASTAGGTGAASTTVTAAGAAGATGTLAPGASLDPSATSRVLGGEQSNTSVVVGADGPEPAILKVFRVLSPGENPDVVVAAALWGAGVPQVARPLGWVTGAWTDADGTPVTGHLAVVSEFLTGAQDAWREACRAVEDGTSFAEGARTLGRATAEVHRALADAFGRTPVTEEGRGALVEGLRERVRWALRSAPALAPHRAALEAHAASLADLPPAEELPPLQRVHGDYHLGQVLSVPGRGWVVLDFEGEPLRPLSERVRPDVAVRDVVGMLRSLDYAGAHVAAGRRDEALAARAAAWTAEAVDAFLAGVAEVDDDPRAAPGTALSRALLLDKALYEVVYETQQRPQWLPVPLGAVERLLGEAPTDSPEETAVDDTTSPAGATGAPQTASRRPVDGGALDAVAHGAHPFPHDVLGPHPHDGAVTVRVRRPFAERVAVTTAAGRTELEHEHDGVWAGVLPVAEVPDYRVESTWPGGGTDVSDDPYRFWPTLGEVDLHLIGEGRHEQLWTVLGARVLHYPSELGDVTGTSFSVWAPHARGVRVVGGFNHWDGRSHAMRSLGSSGVWELFVPGVRGGEVYKLEIQGQDGVWRQKADPMARQTEVPPATGSVVAESSYTWSDDAWLAERAARDPHSGPMSVYEVHLGSWRQGLSYTELAEQLVGHVTALGFTHVELLPVAEHPFGGSWGYQVTSYYAPTSRFGSPDEFRHLVDALHAAGIGVIVDWVPGHFPKDEFALARFDGEPLYEHPDPRKGEHVEWGTLVPDYGRPEVRNFFVANAVYWLEEFHVDGLRVDAVASMLYLDYSRTEWVPNRHGGREHLEAIEMLQEFNAVAYRRVPGIVTIAEESTAWPGVTRPTDAGGLGFGLKWNMGWMHDSLDYVGEDPMHRVHHHHKLTFSLVYAFSEQYVLPISHDEVVYGKGSLLRKMPGDRWQQLANVRAYLAFMWAHPGKQLLFMGSEFAQDAEWGESRSLDWWHLDDPGHLGVQKLVTELNALYRAHPQLWERDFDGSGFEWLDADDAGRNTVSFVRRDAAGRPLVAVVNFAGQPHEGYRVALPQGGAWRQVLSTDDVEFGGSGVTNTGPVRAEDVTWNGRPASAELRVPPLGAVWLVPDDESERLAVDATGSTSSASS
;
A
#
# COMPACT_ATOMS: atom_id res chain seq x y z
N MET A 1 -19.20 12.44 28.08
CA MET A 1 -17.82 12.91 27.82
C MET A 1 -16.76 11.93 28.35
N LEU A 2 -16.56 11.79 29.67
CA LEU A 2 -15.53 10.88 30.22
C LEU A 2 -15.60 9.44 29.68
N GLU A 3 -16.80 8.90 29.43
CA GLU A 3 -16.97 7.56 28.83
C GLU A 3 -16.41 7.47 27.41
N LEU A 4 -16.58 8.51 26.58
CA LEU A 4 -15.98 8.58 25.23
C LEU A 4 -14.45 8.64 25.33
N LEU A 5 -13.92 9.38 26.31
CA LEU A 5 -12.47 9.43 26.54
C LEU A 5 -11.91 8.08 27.03
N ARG A 6 -12.69 7.28 27.77
CA ARG A 6 -12.27 5.92 28.19
C ARG A 6 -12.12 4.94 27.03
N SER A 7 -12.94 5.06 25.97
CA SER A 7 -12.82 4.22 24.78
C SER A 7 -11.80 4.76 23.77
N TRP A 8 -11.74 6.09 23.60
CA TRP A 8 -10.90 6.73 22.58
C TRP A 8 -9.45 6.96 23.01
N ALA A 9 -9.19 7.44 24.24
CA ALA A 9 -7.84 7.82 24.66
C ALA A 9 -6.82 6.65 24.66
N PRO A 10 -7.16 5.41 25.08
CA PRO A 10 -6.21 4.30 25.03
C PRO A 10 -5.72 3.91 23.63
N GLN A 11 -6.42 4.32 22.58
CA GLN A 11 -6.05 4.10 21.18
C GLN A 11 -4.99 5.12 20.70
N GLN A 12 -4.78 6.21 21.45
CA GLN A 12 -3.92 7.31 21.05
C GLN A 12 -2.45 7.05 21.40
N ARG A 13 -1.53 7.42 20.51
CA ARG A 13 -0.10 7.14 20.71
C ARG A 13 0.50 7.84 21.95
N TRP A 14 -0.04 8.99 22.35
CA TRP A 14 0.39 9.78 23.52
C TRP A 14 -0.16 9.29 24.87
N TYR A 15 -1.02 8.25 24.90
CA TYR A 15 -1.65 7.80 26.14
C TYR A 15 -0.63 7.13 27.09
N PRO A 16 -0.46 7.61 28.34
CA PRO A 16 0.62 7.15 29.23
C PRO A 16 0.40 5.74 29.81
N ALA A 17 -0.80 5.17 29.70
CA ALA A 17 -1.17 3.87 30.25
C ALA A 17 -1.56 2.83 29.18
N LYS A 18 -0.91 2.84 28.00
CA LYS A 18 -1.08 1.78 26.99
C LYS A 18 -0.87 0.40 27.61
N GLY A 19 -1.77 -0.55 27.29
CA GLY A 19 -1.69 -1.94 27.76
C GLY A 19 -1.93 -2.15 29.26
N ARG A 20 -2.30 -1.12 30.02
CA ARG A 20 -2.56 -1.18 31.47
C ARG A 20 -3.98 -0.72 31.79
N ASP A 21 -4.61 -1.36 32.77
CA ASP A 21 -5.90 -0.89 33.30
C ASP A 21 -5.70 0.45 34.01
N ALA A 22 -6.49 1.46 33.62
CA ALA A 22 -6.35 2.82 34.13
C ALA A 22 -7.70 3.49 34.42
N VAL A 23 -7.75 4.22 35.52
CA VAL A 23 -8.92 5.01 35.92
C VAL A 23 -8.75 6.45 35.44
N LEU A 24 -9.71 6.93 34.64
CA LEU A 24 -9.80 8.33 34.21
C LEU A 24 -10.67 9.16 35.16
N GLU A 25 -10.11 10.26 35.64
CA GLU A 25 -10.71 11.24 36.56
C GLU A 25 -10.56 12.66 35.97
N LEU A 26 -11.64 13.43 35.87
CA LEU A 26 -11.61 14.80 35.34
C LEU A 26 -11.19 15.79 36.44
N LEU A 27 -10.04 16.44 36.28
CA LEU A 27 -9.48 17.42 37.23
C LEU A 27 -9.92 18.86 36.93
N GLY A 28 -10.29 19.16 35.69
CA GLY A 28 -10.78 20.48 35.30
C GLY A 28 -11.10 20.60 33.81
N VAL A 29 -11.79 21.68 33.46
CA VAL A 29 -12.09 22.05 32.07
C VAL A 29 -11.80 23.55 31.90
N VAL A 30 -11.04 23.91 30.87
CA VAL A 30 -10.80 25.30 30.49
C VAL A 30 -11.55 25.59 29.19
N PRO A 31 -12.54 26.50 29.16
CA PRO A 31 -13.20 26.89 27.92
C PRO A 31 -12.25 27.70 27.02
N LEU A 32 -12.42 27.56 25.71
CA LEU A 32 -11.71 28.30 24.67
C LEU A 32 -12.71 29.09 23.83
N GLU A 33 -12.51 30.40 23.70
CA GLU A 33 -13.36 31.25 22.87
C GLU A 33 -12.79 31.33 21.45
N ALA A 34 -13.53 30.80 20.47
CA ALA A 34 -13.17 30.90 19.06
C ALA A 34 -13.50 32.30 18.51
N PRO A 35 -12.65 32.88 17.63
CA PRO A 35 -12.92 34.17 17.01
C PRO A 35 -14.14 34.09 16.06
N ALA A 36 -14.89 35.19 15.96
CA ALA A 36 -16.05 35.27 15.07
C ALA A 36 -15.62 35.08 13.61
N GLY A 37 -16.13 34.03 12.96
CA GLY A 37 -15.76 33.66 11.59
C GLY A 37 -14.60 32.65 11.48
N ALA A 38 -14.22 31.97 12.57
CA ALA A 38 -13.25 30.87 12.54
C ALA A 38 -13.58 29.81 11.46
N ALA A 39 -12.53 29.30 10.82
CA ALA A 39 -12.64 28.23 9.83
C ALA A 39 -13.35 27.00 10.43
N GLY A 40 -14.29 26.41 9.68
CA GLY A 40 -15.07 25.25 10.13
C GLY A 40 -16.40 25.57 10.83
N GLY A 41 -16.71 26.82 11.16
CA GLY A 41 -18.02 27.21 11.73
C GLY A 41 -18.16 26.97 13.25
N PRO A 42 -19.39 27.05 13.82
CA PRO A 42 -19.57 27.08 15.27
C PRO A 42 -19.28 25.74 15.94
N ALA A 43 -18.45 25.77 16.99
CA ALA A 43 -18.13 24.64 17.85
C ALA A 43 -17.79 25.13 19.26
N ASP A 44 -18.25 24.43 20.29
CA ASP A 44 -17.86 24.69 21.68
C ASP A 44 -16.51 24.01 21.94
N CYS A 45 -15.49 24.82 22.24
CA CYS A 45 -14.10 24.37 22.33
C CYS A 45 -13.61 24.40 23.79
N SER A 46 -12.92 23.33 24.23
CA SER A 46 -12.47 23.21 25.62
C SER A 46 -11.23 22.35 25.78
N LEU A 47 -10.40 22.66 26.79
CA LEU A 47 -9.28 21.84 27.24
C LEU A 47 -9.69 21.04 28.46
N HIS A 48 -9.81 19.71 28.35
CA HIS A 48 -10.13 18.82 29.45
C HIS A 48 -8.84 18.31 30.10
N VAL A 49 -8.65 18.57 31.39
CA VAL A 49 -7.51 18.08 32.18
C VAL A 49 -7.94 16.83 32.94
N VAL A 50 -7.28 15.70 32.69
CA VAL A 50 -7.69 14.37 33.15
C VAL A 50 -6.52 13.67 33.84
N ALA A 51 -6.73 13.16 35.06
CA ALA A 51 -5.81 12.20 35.68
C ALA A 51 -6.03 10.81 35.08
N VAL A 52 -4.92 10.16 34.70
CA VAL A 52 -4.82 8.76 34.32
C VAL A 52 -4.14 8.03 35.46
N ARG A 53 -4.88 7.25 36.25
CA ARG A 53 -4.35 6.52 37.41
C ARG A 53 -4.18 5.04 37.08
N THR A 54 -3.00 4.50 37.35
CA THR A 54 -2.62 3.08 37.28
C THR A 54 -2.19 2.59 38.66
N ASP A 55 -1.96 1.28 38.79
CA ASP A 55 -1.35 0.66 39.98
C ASP A 55 0.11 1.10 40.20
N GLU A 56 0.84 1.44 39.14
CA GLU A 56 2.24 1.89 39.18
C GLU A 56 2.40 3.42 39.38
N GLY A 57 1.32 4.21 39.31
CA GLY A 57 1.36 5.66 39.47
C GLY A 57 0.26 6.42 38.72
N ALA A 58 0.35 7.76 38.71
CA ALA A 58 -0.62 8.61 38.03
C ALA A 58 0.06 9.66 37.13
N ALA A 59 -0.55 9.93 35.98
CA ALA A 59 -0.16 10.99 35.05
C ALA A 59 -1.33 11.95 34.80
N VAL A 60 -1.06 13.19 34.43
CA VAL A 60 -2.09 14.17 34.03
C VAL A 60 -2.00 14.41 32.54
N VAL A 61 -3.13 14.33 31.84
CA VAL A 61 -3.22 14.57 30.39
C VAL A 61 -4.18 15.71 30.07
N GLN A 62 -3.92 16.39 28.96
CA GLN A 62 -4.81 17.35 28.35
C GLN A 62 -5.45 16.76 27.09
N VAL A 63 -6.78 16.82 27.02
CA VAL A 63 -7.56 16.51 25.82
C VAL A 63 -8.31 17.78 25.39
N PRO A 64 -7.82 18.52 24.39
CA PRO A 64 -8.63 19.53 23.72
C PRO A 64 -9.77 18.83 22.99
N LEU A 65 -10.98 19.38 23.08
CA LEU A 65 -12.17 18.86 22.41
C LEU A 65 -12.90 19.98 21.68
N ALA A 66 -13.57 19.61 20.59
CA ALA A 66 -14.55 20.45 19.90
C ALA A 66 -15.89 19.73 19.88
N VAL A 67 -16.92 20.33 20.48
CA VAL A 67 -18.30 19.82 20.48
C VAL A 67 -19.10 20.58 19.43
N ARG A 68 -19.74 19.84 18.51
CA ARG A 68 -20.48 20.41 17.37
C ARG A 68 -21.91 19.90 17.30
N PRO A 69 -22.90 20.77 16.97
CA PRO A 69 -24.30 20.36 16.82
C PRO A 69 -24.53 19.47 15.58
N ALA A 70 -23.65 19.54 14.59
CA ALA A 70 -23.66 18.68 13.42
C ALA A 70 -22.26 18.08 13.19
N PRO A 71 -22.15 16.86 12.65
CA PRO A 71 -20.88 16.30 12.18
C PRO A 71 -20.30 17.15 11.04
N ARG A 72 -18.97 17.12 10.95
CA ARG A 72 -18.21 17.61 9.80
C ARG A 72 -18.06 16.52 8.75
N GLU A 73 -18.34 16.85 7.49
CA GLU A 73 -18.14 15.99 6.31
C GLU A 73 -16.66 15.98 5.87
N ASP A 74 -15.88 17.00 6.26
CA ASP A 74 -14.49 17.24 5.88
C ASP A 74 -13.45 16.73 6.91
N ALA A 75 -13.91 16.08 7.99
CA ALA A 75 -13.07 15.64 9.10
C ALA A 75 -12.66 14.16 8.95
N PRO A 76 -11.35 13.80 9.03
CA PRO A 76 -10.90 12.41 8.98
C PRO A 76 -11.49 11.57 10.11
N ASP A 77 -11.84 10.30 9.86
CA ASP A 77 -12.51 9.43 10.85
C ASP A 77 -11.77 9.36 12.21
N ALA A 78 -10.44 9.33 12.18
CA ALA A 78 -9.59 9.29 13.38
C ALA A 78 -9.73 10.51 14.30
N SER A 79 -10.30 11.61 13.82
CA SER A 79 -10.56 12.83 14.61
C SER A 79 -11.84 12.75 15.47
N LEU A 80 -12.74 11.80 15.22
CA LEU A 80 -13.99 11.66 15.96
C LEU A 80 -13.77 10.91 17.28
N VAL A 81 -13.97 11.61 18.41
CA VAL A 81 -13.93 11.05 19.77
C VAL A 81 -15.24 10.31 20.09
N GLY A 82 -16.36 10.76 19.51
CA GLY A 82 -17.65 10.08 19.59
C GLY A 82 -18.84 11.04 19.49
N ARG A 83 -19.98 10.64 20.07
CA ARG A 83 -21.21 11.46 20.12
C ARG A 83 -21.74 11.54 21.55
N LEU A 84 -22.24 12.71 21.93
CA LEU A 84 -22.97 12.91 23.18
C LEU A 84 -24.41 12.37 23.07
N ALA A 85 -25.04 12.14 24.23
CA ALA A 85 -26.39 11.56 24.31
C ALA A 85 -27.50 12.46 23.70
N ASP A 86 -27.22 13.73 23.48
CA ASP A 86 -28.08 14.72 22.81
C ASP A 86 -27.82 14.83 21.29
N GLY A 87 -26.89 14.02 20.75
CA GLY A 87 -26.57 13.94 19.33
C GLY A 87 -25.34 14.73 18.88
N HIS A 88 -24.80 15.64 19.71
CA HIS A 88 -23.62 16.45 19.34
C HIS A 88 -22.41 15.55 19.05
N ALA A 89 -21.69 15.88 17.97
CA ALA A 89 -20.44 15.21 17.62
C ALA A 89 -19.29 15.82 18.43
N VAL A 90 -18.38 14.96 18.91
CA VAL A 90 -17.20 15.35 19.68
C VAL A 90 -15.95 14.99 18.88
N TYR A 91 -15.14 15.98 18.57
CA TYR A 91 -13.89 15.84 17.84
C TYR A 91 -12.69 16.13 18.75
N ASP A 92 -11.54 15.52 18.44
CA ASP A 92 -10.25 15.86 19.04
C ASP A 92 -9.85 17.27 18.59
N GLY A 93 -9.70 18.19 19.53
CA GLY A 93 -9.61 19.62 19.26
C GLY A 93 -8.52 20.04 18.26
N PRO A 94 -7.30 19.46 18.25
CA PRO A 94 -6.29 19.82 17.26
C PRO A 94 -6.63 19.43 15.81
N ALA A 95 -7.58 18.52 15.61
CA ALA A 95 -8.13 18.16 14.30
C ALA A 95 -9.35 19.01 13.90
N ASP A 96 -9.80 19.92 14.77
CA ASP A 96 -10.88 20.85 14.49
C ASP A 96 -10.39 22.30 14.31
N PRO A 97 -10.50 22.89 13.09
CA PRO A 97 -9.99 24.24 12.83
C PRO A 97 -10.60 25.32 13.73
N THR A 98 -11.83 25.16 14.24
CA THR A 98 -12.42 26.13 15.18
C THR A 98 -11.71 26.09 16.54
N CYS A 99 -11.27 24.91 16.99
CA CYS A 99 -10.56 24.74 18.26
C CYS A 99 -9.07 25.15 18.15
N VAL A 100 -8.43 24.89 17.00
CA VAL A 100 -7.11 25.45 16.66
C VAL A 100 -7.17 26.98 16.62
N ALA A 101 -8.16 27.56 15.96
CA ALA A 101 -8.39 29.02 15.91
C ALA A 101 -8.58 29.61 17.33
N ALA A 102 -9.31 28.92 18.21
CA ALA A 102 -9.50 29.35 19.60
C ALA A 102 -8.19 29.32 20.41
N LEU A 103 -7.31 28.32 20.19
CA LEU A 103 -5.98 28.26 20.79
C LEU A 103 -5.07 29.41 20.31
N LEU A 104 -5.07 29.71 19.01
CA LEU A 104 -4.30 30.82 18.44
C LEU A 104 -4.83 32.18 18.92
N ALA A 105 -6.15 32.35 19.02
CA ALA A 105 -6.78 33.55 19.56
C ALA A 105 -6.45 33.75 21.04
N LEU A 106 -6.42 32.68 21.84
CA LEU A 106 -5.96 32.71 23.23
C LEU A 106 -4.52 33.23 23.30
N MET A 107 -3.59 32.65 22.51
CA MET A 107 -2.20 33.11 22.42
C MET A 107 -2.07 34.58 22.03
N ALA A 108 -2.93 35.07 21.12
CA ALA A 108 -2.92 36.43 20.60
C ALA A 108 -3.35 37.53 21.59
N GLY A 109 -3.81 37.19 22.81
CA GLY A 109 -4.07 38.16 23.88
C GLY A 109 -5.18 37.83 24.88
N GLY A 110 -5.63 36.58 24.95
CA GLY A 110 -6.73 36.15 25.82
C GLY A 110 -6.28 35.58 27.17
N THR A 111 -7.21 35.60 28.13
CA THR A 111 -7.13 34.89 29.41
C THR A 111 -8.48 34.20 29.68
N THR A 112 -8.48 32.91 29.97
CA THR A 112 -9.70 32.16 30.33
C THR A 112 -9.57 31.51 31.71
N THR A 113 -10.64 31.56 32.49
CA THR A 113 -10.72 31.00 33.85
C THR A 113 -11.92 30.07 33.95
N ALA A 114 -11.79 28.92 34.62
CA ALA A 114 -12.87 27.95 34.75
C ALA A 114 -14.16 28.55 35.35
N GLY A 115 -15.29 28.25 34.70
CA GLY A 115 -16.56 28.17 35.40
C GLY A 115 -16.63 26.89 36.23
N ALA A 116 -17.40 26.92 37.33
CA ALA A 116 -17.74 25.69 38.02
C ALA A 116 -18.53 24.76 37.07
N PRO A 117 -18.46 23.42 37.22
CA PRO A 117 -19.25 22.51 36.42
C PRO A 117 -20.73 22.62 36.81
N ASP A 118 -21.48 23.48 36.11
CA ASP A 118 -22.92 23.59 36.27
C ASP A 118 -23.60 22.30 35.82
N GLY A 119 -24.10 21.54 36.79
CA GLY A 119 -25.12 20.52 36.56
C GLY A 119 -26.45 21.18 36.22
N GLY A 120 -26.55 21.76 35.02
CA GLY A 120 -27.71 22.52 34.54
C GLY A 120 -28.16 22.02 33.17
N ALA A 121 -29.44 21.61 33.06
CA ALA A 121 -30.00 21.10 31.82
C ALA A 121 -30.11 22.20 30.74
N VAL A 122 -29.84 21.83 29.48
CA VAL A 122 -30.22 22.64 28.31
C VAL A 122 -31.74 22.63 28.19
N THR A 123 -32.41 23.63 28.78
CA THR A 123 -33.85 23.85 28.58
C THR A 123 -34.06 24.67 27.31
N ALA A 124 -34.69 24.08 26.30
CA ALA A 124 -35.10 24.78 25.09
C ALA A 124 -36.02 25.97 25.40
N SER A 125 -35.69 27.15 24.87
CA SER A 125 -36.60 28.30 24.88
C SER A 125 -37.44 28.31 23.59
N THR A 126 -38.62 27.69 23.64
CA THR A 126 -39.72 28.09 22.75
C THR A 126 -40.48 29.23 23.42
N ASP A 127 -40.42 30.43 22.83
CA ASP A 127 -41.31 31.53 23.20
C ASP A 127 -42.78 31.12 23.04
N GLY A 128 -43.65 31.42 24.02
CA GLY A 128 -45.01 30.88 23.97
C GLY A 128 -46.03 31.16 25.08
N GLY A 129 -45.81 32.11 25.99
CA GLY A 129 -46.91 32.79 26.71
C GLY A 129 -47.71 32.06 27.82
N ALA A 130 -47.28 32.29 29.07
CA ALA A 130 -48.11 32.72 30.21
C ALA A 130 -49.09 31.76 30.99
N VAL A 131 -49.31 32.19 32.25
CA VAL A 131 -50.42 31.85 33.19
C VAL A 131 -50.27 30.65 34.15
N THR A 132 -49.54 30.90 35.24
CA THR A 132 -49.84 30.64 36.69
C THR A 132 -50.64 29.43 37.19
N ALA A 133 -50.09 28.87 38.29
CA ALA A 133 -50.74 28.38 39.54
C ALA A 133 -51.15 26.90 39.68
N GLY A 134 -50.94 26.32 40.88
CA GLY A 134 -51.75 25.19 41.38
C GLY A 134 -51.06 24.03 42.14
N THR A 135 -50.47 24.30 43.31
CA THR A 135 -50.57 23.50 44.56
C THR A 135 -50.75 21.96 44.58
N ASP A 136 -49.89 21.33 45.37
CA ASP A 136 -50.15 20.32 46.43
C ASP A 136 -50.48 18.83 46.15
N GLY A 137 -49.76 17.98 46.90
CA GLY A 137 -50.21 16.67 47.42
C GLY A 137 -49.91 15.43 46.57
N GLY A 138 -49.44 14.29 47.10
CA GLY A 138 -49.04 13.98 48.49
C GLY A 138 -49.24 12.51 48.86
N ALA A 139 -48.14 11.82 49.22
CA ALA A 139 -48.04 10.57 50.01
C ALA A 139 -48.65 9.23 49.51
N GLY A 140 -47.91 8.12 49.76
CA GLY A 140 -48.45 6.75 49.73
C GLY A 140 -47.42 5.63 49.49
N ALA A 141 -46.95 4.95 50.54
CA ALA A 141 -46.04 3.79 50.49
C ALA A 141 -46.83 2.44 50.34
N ALA A 142 -46.27 1.22 50.19
CA ALA A 142 -44.93 0.69 50.53
C ALA A 142 -44.57 -0.67 49.85
N SER A 143 -43.26 -1.00 49.87
CA SER A 143 -42.59 -2.34 49.90
C SER A 143 -42.93 -3.45 48.87
N THR A 144 -41.95 -4.10 48.23
CA THR A 144 -41.08 -5.13 48.87
C THR A 144 -39.86 -5.58 48.03
N ALA A 145 -38.76 -5.83 48.76
CA ALA A 145 -37.60 -6.74 48.53
C ALA A 145 -37.13 -7.22 47.13
N GLY A 146 -35.82 -7.12 46.92
CA GLY A 146 -35.04 -7.88 45.91
C GLY A 146 -33.71 -7.18 45.61
N GLY A 147 -32.57 -7.72 46.06
CA GLY A 147 -31.30 -6.98 46.04
C GLY A 147 -30.18 -7.60 45.19
N THR A 148 -29.19 -6.78 44.85
CA THR A 148 -27.77 -7.12 44.73
C THR A 148 -26.98 -5.81 44.68
N GLY A 149 -25.75 -5.79 45.21
CA GLY A 149 -25.06 -4.53 45.53
C GLY A 149 -24.45 -3.84 44.32
N ALA A 150 -24.89 -2.62 44.03
CA ALA A 150 -24.12 -1.68 43.22
C ALA A 150 -23.10 -0.95 44.12
N ALA A 151 -21.83 -0.91 43.69
CA ALA A 151 -20.81 -0.11 44.37
C ALA A 151 -21.10 1.38 44.16
N SER A 152 -21.46 2.08 45.24
CA SER A 152 -21.64 3.54 45.23
C SER A 152 -20.29 4.24 45.12
N THR A 153 -19.93 4.72 43.92
CA THR A 153 -18.76 5.58 43.73
C THR A 153 -19.17 7.05 43.79
N THR A 154 -18.82 7.71 44.88
CA THR A 154 -19.13 9.12 45.14
C THR A 154 -18.23 10.04 44.31
N VAL A 155 -18.81 11.01 43.60
CA VAL A 155 -18.04 12.05 42.87
C VAL A 155 -17.85 13.28 43.77
N THR A 156 -16.60 13.65 44.03
CA THR A 156 -16.23 14.90 44.70
C THR A 156 -15.57 15.84 43.70
N ALA A 157 -16.10 17.06 43.54
CA ALA A 157 -15.53 18.07 42.66
C ALA A 157 -14.51 18.96 43.40
N ALA A 158 -13.32 19.19 42.83
CA ALA A 158 -12.36 20.18 43.28
C ALA A 158 -11.36 20.56 42.16
N GLY A 159 -11.06 21.85 42.01
CA GLY A 159 -10.01 22.36 41.12
C GLY A 159 -10.49 23.46 40.15
N ALA A 160 -9.92 24.66 40.27
CA ALA A 160 -10.13 25.73 39.29
C ALA A 160 -9.00 25.69 38.25
N ALA A 161 -9.31 25.25 37.03
CA ALA A 161 -8.38 25.29 35.91
C ALA A 161 -8.43 26.66 35.20
N GLY A 162 -7.36 27.06 34.53
CA GLY A 162 -7.32 28.30 33.75
C GLY A 162 -6.17 28.33 32.75
N ALA A 163 -6.26 29.19 31.75
CA ALA A 163 -5.22 29.35 30.74
C ALA A 163 -5.00 30.82 30.37
N THR A 164 -3.74 31.17 30.07
CA THR A 164 -3.34 32.51 29.63
C THR A 164 -2.42 32.36 28.42
N GLY A 165 -2.72 33.09 27.34
CA GLY A 165 -1.87 33.13 26.16
C GLY A 165 -0.72 34.13 26.29
N THR A 166 0.35 33.94 25.53
CA THR A 166 1.46 34.88 25.42
C THR A 166 2.00 34.86 24.00
N LEU A 167 2.08 36.03 23.34
CA LEU A 167 2.81 36.22 22.09
C LEU A 167 4.29 36.47 22.37
N ALA A 168 5.15 35.92 21.53
CA ALA A 168 6.57 36.25 21.52
C ALA A 168 6.80 37.70 21.02
N PRO A 169 7.85 38.40 21.48
CA PRO A 169 8.14 39.76 21.05
C PRO A 169 8.25 39.91 19.52
N GLY A 170 7.41 40.80 18.95
CA GLY A 170 7.38 41.07 17.51
C GLY A 170 6.80 39.94 16.65
N ALA A 171 6.19 38.91 17.26
CA ALA A 171 5.42 37.90 16.54
C ALA A 171 3.97 38.32 16.32
N SER A 172 3.36 37.79 15.26
CA SER A 172 1.94 37.84 14.98
C SER A 172 1.44 36.44 14.67
N LEU A 173 0.20 36.15 15.05
CA LEU A 173 -0.52 34.94 14.69
C LEU A 173 -1.80 35.35 13.98
N ASP A 174 -2.22 34.58 12.98
CA ASP A 174 -3.53 34.71 12.35
C ASP A 174 -4.45 33.56 12.82
N PRO A 175 -5.38 33.81 13.76
CA PRO A 175 -6.34 32.79 14.20
C PRO A 175 -7.33 32.32 13.12
N SER A 176 -7.38 32.98 11.95
CA SER A 176 -8.23 32.58 10.82
C SER A 176 -7.52 31.70 9.78
N ALA A 177 -6.22 31.46 9.94
CA ALA A 177 -5.43 30.62 9.05
C ALA A 177 -5.91 29.15 9.03
N THR A 178 -5.78 28.49 7.88
CA THR A 178 -6.09 27.07 7.71
C THR A 178 -5.19 26.19 8.58
N SER A 179 -5.71 25.06 9.07
CA SER A 179 -4.96 24.19 10.00
C SER A 179 -5.02 22.72 9.58
N ARG A 180 -3.89 22.00 9.64
CA ARG A 180 -3.79 20.58 9.33
C ARG A 180 -2.89 19.84 10.32
N VAL A 181 -3.40 18.77 10.93
CA VAL A 181 -2.62 17.88 11.81
C VAL A 181 -1.54 17.16 11.01
N LEU A 182 -0.34 17.04 11.56
CA LEU A 182 0.73 16.22 10.99
C LEU A 182 0.53 14.74 11.35
N GLY A 183 0.50 13.86 10.34
CA GLY A 183 0.52 12.42 10.51
C GLY A 183 1.94 11.91 10.72
N GLY A 184 2.15 11.08 11.74
CA GLY A 184 3.46 10.57 12.15
C GLY A 184 3.51 10.36 13.67
N GLU A 185 4.48 9.59 14.14
CA GLU A 185 4.60 9.22 15.55
C GLU A 185 5.03 10.39 16.44
N GLN A 186 4.14 10.86 17.33
CA GLN A 186 4.47 11.88 18.33
C GLN A 186 3.75 11.67 19.68
N SER A 187 4.46 12.01 20.76
CA SER A 187 3.95 12.07 22.15
C SER A 187 3.06 13.27 22.43
N ASN A 188 3.06 14.25 21.52
CA ASN A 188 2.29 15.49 21.54
C ASN A 188 1.62 15.67 20.16
N THR A 189 0.62 16.56 20.03
CA THR A 189 -0.06 16.74 18.73
C THR A 189 0.40 18.00 18.04
N SER A 190 0.98 17.86 16.85
CA SER A 190 1.48 18.97 16.03
C SER A 190 0.54 19.28 14.87
N VAL A 191 0.28 20.58 14.66
CA VAL A 191 -0.64 21.12 13.65
C VAL A 191 0.08 22.20 12.86
N VAL A 192 0.16 22.06 11.53
CA VAL A 192 0.63 23.15 10.66
C VAL A 192 -0.52 24.13 10.46
N VAL A 193 -0.23 25.41 10.65
CA VAL A 193 -1.16 26.54 10.54
C VAL A 193 -0.68 27.43 9.39
N GLY A 194 -1.59 27.79 8.48
CA GLY A 194 -1.32 28.67 7.36
C GLY A 194 -0.30 28.10 6.36
N ALA A 195 -0.36 26.80 6.07
CA ALA A 195 0.63 26.10 5.22
C ALA A 195 0.86 26.76 3.84
N ASP A 196 -0.21 27.31 3.24
CA ASP A 196 -0.19 28.02 1.95
C ASP A 196 0.02 29.55 2.10
N GLY A 197 0.21 30.02 3.34
CA GLY A 197 0.40 31.42 3.69
C GLY A 197 1.87 31.88 3.61
N PRO A 198 2.12 33.21 3.73
CA PRO A 198 3.47 33.76 3.64
C PRO A 198 4.34 33.49 4.87
N GLU A 199 3.74 33.23 6.03
CA GLU A 199 4.41 32.91 7.30
C GLU A 199 3.72 31.69 7.94
N PRO A 200 3.98 30.46 7.44
CA PRO A 200 3.41 29.25 8.02
C PRO A 200 3.97 29.00 9.43
N ALA A 201 3.14 28.43 10.30
CA ALA A 201 3.47 28.15 11.70
C ALA A 201 3.19 26.69 12.06
N ILE A 202 3.80 26.20 13.14
CA ILE A 202 3.53 24.88 13.71
C ILE A 202 3.12 25.02 15.18
N LEU A 203 1.90 24.59 15.48
CA LEU A 203 1.31 24.54 16.82
C LEU A 203 1.52 23.15 17.40
N LYS A 204 2.25 23.06 18.51
CA LYS A 204 2.48 21.83 19.28
C LYS A 204 1.63 21.87 20.56
N VAL A 205 0.71 20.93 20.69
CA VAL A 205 -0.19 20.80 21.85
C VAL A 205 0.35 19.72 22.78
N PHE A 206 0.66 20.12 24.02
CA PHE A 206 1.17 19.19 25.03
C PHE A 206 0.04 18.29 25.54
N ARG A 207 0.19 16.97 25.37
CA ARG A 207 -0.81 15.96 25.72
C ARG A 207 -0.62 15.41 27.12
N VAL A 208 0.62 15.17 27.55
CA VAL A 208 0.94 14.83 28.94
C VAL A 208 1.42 16.10 29.64
N LEU A 209 0.68 16.57 30.64
CA LEU A 209 0.99 17.81 31.35
C LEU A 209 2.00 17.56 32.47
N SER A 210 2.95 18.47 32.61
CA SER A 210 3.95 18.48 33.68
C SER A 210 4.00 19.85 34.36
N PRO A 211 4.04 19.91 35.70
CA PRO A 211 4.24 21.16 36.44
C PRO A 211 5.57 21.84 36.10
N GLY A 212 5.55 23.16 35.98
CA GLY A 212 6.71 24.02 35.75
C GLY A 212 6.89 24.49 34.31
N GLU A 213 8.01 25.15 34.08
CA GLU A 213 8.40 25.68 32.78
C GLU A 213 8.84 24.56 31.82
N ASN A 214 8.29 24.57 30.60
CA ASN A 214 8.60 23.58 29.58
C ASN A 214 9.83 24.06 28.76
N PRO A 215 10.89 23.23 28.61
CA PRO A 215 12.04 23.54 27.78
C PRO A 215 11.69 24.08 26.38
N ASP A 216 10.72 23.48 25.68
CA ASP A 216 10.30 23.89 24.33
C ASP A 216 9.89 25.36 24.23
N VAL A 217 9.38 25.92 25.33
CA VAL A 217 8.98 27.31 25.41
C VAL A 217 10.17 28.17 25.86
N VAL A 218 10.72 27.87 27.03
CA VAL A 218 11.68 28.76 27.71
C VAL A 218 13.05 28.75 27.04
N VAL A 219 13.52 27.60 26.57
CA VAL A 219 14.83 27.49 25.91
C VAL A 219 14.78 28.09 24.51
N ALA A 220 13.76 27.75 23.70
CA ALA A 220 13.60 28.32 22.37
C ALA A 220 13.42 29.85 22.41
N ALA A 221 12.63 30.37 23.36
CA ALA A 221 12.44 31.82 23.53
C ALA A 221 13.73 32.55 23.96
N ALA A 222 14.52 31.95 24.85
CA ALA A 222 15.79 32.54 25.28
C ALA A 222 16.83 32.55 24.14
N LEU A 223 16.98 31.43 23.42
CA LEU A 223 17.94 31.31 22.31
C LEU A 223 17.55 32.21 21.12
N TRP A 224 16.27 32.25 20.75
CA TRP A 224 15.80 33.18 19.72
C TRP A 224 15.98 34.64 20.15
N GLY A 225 15.70 34.97 21.41
CA GLY A 225 15.93 36.29 21.99
C GLY A 225 17.40 36.71 22.00
N ALA A 226 18.33 35.75 22.06
CA ALA A 226 19.78 35.96 21.91
C ALA A 226 20.24 36.07 20.44
N GLY A 227 19.34 35.91 19.46
CA GLY A 227 19.65 36.01 18.04
C GLY A 227 20.28 34.75 17.42
N VAL A 228 20.07 33.58 18.03
CA VAL A 228 20.62 32.29 17.57
C VAL A 228 19.81 31.78 16.37
N PRO A 229 20.38 31.69 15.14
CA PRO A 229 19.64 31.23 13.97
C PRO A 229 19.32 29.72 14.01
N GLN A 230 20.03 28.93 14.82
CA GLN A 230 19.91 27.48 14.93
C GLN A 230 18.67 26.98 15.71
N VAL A 231 17.71 27.84 16.09
CA VAL A 231 16.44 27.42 16.70
C VAL A 231 15.24 27.98 15.94
N ALA A 232 14.16 27.21 15.86
CA ALA A 232 12.90 27.72 15.31
C ALA A 232 12.37 28.89 16.16
N ARG A 233 12.01 30.00 15.51
CA ARG A 233 11.42 31.19 16.13
C ARG A 233 10.11 30.81 16.84
N PRO A 234 10.00 30.97 18.17
CA PRO A 234 8.71 30.89 18.83
C PRO A 234 7.86 32.11 18.49
N LEU A 235 6.58 31.88 18.26
CA LEU A 235 5.57 32.90 17.93
C LEU A 235 4.61 33.15 19.11
N GLY A 236 4.34 32.12 19.92
CA GLY A 236 3.57 32.25 21.16
C GLY A 236 3.40 30.93 21.93
N TRP A 237 2.78 30.99 23.10
CA TRP A 237 2.47 29.81 23.93
C TRP A 237 1.27 30.04 24.83
N VAL A 238 0.75 28.96 25.42
CA VAL A 238 -0.30 28.98 26.45
C VAL A 238 0.25 28.43 27.75
N THR A 239 0.10 29.19 28.83
CA THR A 239 0.38 28.76 30.20
C THR A 239 -0.93 28.44 30.91
N GLY A 240 -1.02 27.24 31.49
CA GLY A 240 -2.15 26.74 32.23
C GLY A 240 -1.92 26.68 33.74
N ALA A 241 -3.03 26.65 34.49
CA ALA A 241 -3.10 26.26 35.88
C ALA A 241 -4.09 25.10 36.02
N TRP A 242 -3.72 24.06 36.77
CA TRP A 242 -4.57 22.88 37.03
C TRP A 242 -4.27 22.27 38.39
N THR A 243 -5.06 21.29 38.80
CA THR A 243 -4.79 20.45 39.98
C THR A 243 -4.10 19.18 39.51
N ASP A 244 -2.97 18.79 40.11
CA ASP A 244 -2.28 17.55 39.78
C ASP A 244 -3.00 16.30 40.31
N ALA A 245 -2.44 15.11 40.04
CA ALA A 245 -3.04 13.84 40.46
C ALA A 245 -3.07 13.63 41.99
N ASP A 246 -2.31 14.41 42.77
CA ASP A 246 -2.27 14.32 44.23
C ASP A 246 -3.13 15.42 44.91
N GLY A 247 -3.78 16.27 44.12
CA GLY A 247 -4.64 17.36 44.62
C GLY A 247 -3.94 18.71 44.79
N THR A 248 -2.69 18.85 44.32
CA THR A 248 -1.90 20.08 44.45
C THR A 248 -2.17 21.04 43.28
N PRO A 249 -2.46 22.33 43.53
CA PRO A 249 -2.49 23.33 42.47
C PRO A 249 -1.10 23.56 41.86
N VAL A 250 -1.01 23.43 40.53
CA VAL A 250 0.21 23.54 39.74
C VAL A 250 0.00 24.44 38.52
N THR A 251 1.10 24.94 37.95
CA THR A 251 1.10 25.71 36.70
C THR A 251 2.15 25.14 35.74
N GLY A 252 1.97 25.36 34.44
CA GLY A 252 2.91 24.93 33.39
C GLY A 252 2.35 25.20 31.99
N HIS A 253 3.00 24.73 30.93
CA HIS A 253 2.59 25.06 29.56
C HIS A 253 1.64 24.01 28.96
N LEU A 254 0.65 24.48 28.17
CA LEU A 254 -0.39 23.67 27.54
C LEU A 254 -0.20 23.51 26.02
N ALA A 255 0.41 24.51 25.37
CA ALA A 255 0.76 24.49 23.95
C ALA A 255 1.81 25.56 23.62
N VAL A 256 2.54 25.38 22.52
CA VAL A 256 3.49 26.35 21.94
C VAL A 256 3.28 26.43 20.44
N VAL A 257 3.48 27.60 19.84
CA VAL A 257 3.49 27.79 18.38
C VAL A 257 4.77 28.48 17.95
N SER A 258 5.40 27.94 16.91
CA SER A 258 6.68 28.39 16.34
C SER A 258 6.57 28.54 14.82
N GLU A 259 7.57 29.15 14.18
CA GLU A 259 7.68 29.18 12.71
C GLU A 259 7.73 27.76 12.13
N PHE A 260 7.10 27.55 10.97
CA PHE A 260 7.24 26.31 10.21
C PHE A 260 8.33 26.47 9.15
N LEU A 261 9.32 25.56 9.18
CA LEU A 261 10.52 25.64 8.36
C LEU A 261 10.28 25.04 6.96
N THR A 262 9.59 25.80 6.10
CA THR A 262 9.25 25.39 4.74
C THR A 262 10.48 25.02 3.89
N GLY A 263 10.42 23.87 3.22
CA GLY A 263 11.51 23.40 2.33
C GLY A 263 12.72 22.82 3.06
N ALA A 264 12.65 22.68 4.38
CA ALA A 264 13.70 22.05 5.17
C ALA A 264 13.76 20.52 4.98
N GLN A 265 14.94 19.93 5.14
CA GLN A 265 15.17 18.49 5.05
C GLN A 265 15.51 17.90 6.43
N ASP A 266 15.10 16.66 6.65
CA ASP A 266 15.34 15.91 7.88
C ASP A 266 16.79 15.38 7.93
N ALA A 267 17.54 15.73 8.98
CA ALA A 267 18.96 15.41 9.07
C ALA A 267 19.24 13.90 9.17
N TRP A 268 18.31 13.12 9.73
CA TRP A 268 18.41 11.66 9.78
C TRP A 268 18.26 11.06 8.38
N ARG A 269 17.28 11.54 7.59
CA ARG A 269 17.12 11.12 6.19
C ARG A 269 18.29 11.54 5.31
N GLU A 270 18.86 12.71 5.53
CA GLU A 270 20.04 13.19 4.80
C GLU A 270 21.26 12.31 5.11
N ALA A 271 21.50 12.00 6.40
CA ALA A 271 22.55 11.10 6.85
C ALA A 271 22.39 9.67 6.29
N CYS A 272 21.21 9.06 6.42
CA CYS A 272 20.98 7.69 5.93
C CYS A 272 21.18 7.58 4.42
N ARG A 273 20.67 8.55 3.63
CA ARG A 273 20.91 8.60 2.18
C ARG A 273 22.39 8.70 1.84
N ALA A 274 23.15 9.50 2.59
CA ALA A 274 24.59 9.60 2.36
C ALA A 274 25.30 8.24 2.54
N VAL A 275 24.91 7.44 3.55
CA VAL A 275 25.42 6.07 3.75
C VAL A 275 24.98 5.13 2.61
N GLU A 276 23.73 5.20 2.16
CA GLU A 276 23.17 4.36 1.09
C GLU A 276 23.81 4.65 -0.28
N ASP A 277 23.94 5.93 -0.64
CA ASP A 277 24.57 6.40 -1.87
C ASP A 277 26.11 6.27 -1.83
N GLY A 278 26.69 6.06 -0.64
CA GLY A 278 28.14 6.04 -0.44
C GLY A 278 28.80 7.41 -0.63
N THR A 279 28.07 8.49 -0.31
CA THR A 279 28.55 9.87 -0.42
C THR A 279 29.00 10.41 0.94
N SER A 280 30.02 11.28 0.96
CA SER A 280 30.52 11.87 2.19
C SER A 280 29.51 12.85 2.77
N PHE A 281 29.21 12.71 4.07
CA PHE A 281 28.43 13.66 4.86
C PHE A 281 29.32 14.62 5.67
N ALA A 282 30.65 14.62 5.46
CA ALA A 282 31.60 15.33 6.32
C ALA A 282 31.31 16.84 6.47
N GLU A 283 30.95 17.55 5.39
CA GLU A 283 30.64 19.00 5.48
C GLU A 283 29.31 19.24 6.22
N GLY A 284 28.32 18.37 6.03
CA GLY A 284 27.06 18.41 6.78
C GLY A 284 27.30 18.17 8.28
N ALA A 285 28.04 17.12 8.61
CA ALA A 285 28.44 16.80 9.97
C ALA A 285 29.28 17.92 10.64
N ARG A 286 30.25 18.50 9.93
CA ARG A 286 31.08 19.61 10.45
C ARG A 286 30.27 20.87 10.73
N THR A 287 29.41 21.27 9.79
CA THR A 287 28.53 22.42 9.98
C THR A 287 27.49 22.17 11.07
N LEU A 288 27.06 20.92 11.26
CA LEU A 288 26.19 20.51 12.36
C LEU A 288 26.91 20.59 13.72
N GLY A 289 28.15 20.10 13.83
CA GLY A 289 28.95 20.19 15.05
C GLY A 289 29.22 21.64 15.49
N ARG A 290 29.52 22.51 14.52
CA ARG A 290 29.61 23.95 14.75
C ARG A 290 28.29 24.53 15.26
N ALA A 291 27.17 24.19 14.62
CA ALA A 291 25.84 24.62 15.05
C ALA A 291 25.50 24.16 16.48
N THR A 292 25.82 22.91 16.85
CA THR A 292 25.65 22.37 18.21
C THR A 292 26.43 23.18 19.25
N ALA A 293 27.71 23.44 19.00
CA ALA A 293 28.56 24.21 19.91
C ALA A 293 28.12 25.69 20.01
N GLU A 294 27.63 26.29 18.93
CA GLU A 294 27.04 27.62 18.96
C GLU A 294 25.78 27.69 19.83
N VAL A 295 24.89 26.68 19.75
CA VAL A 295 23.73 26.53 20.63
C VAL A 295 24.16 26.34 22.09
N HIS A 296 25.17 25.49 22.36
CA HIS A 296 25.69 25.27 23.72
C HIS A 296 26.27 26.52 24.37
N ARG A 297 26.99 27.35 23.60
CA ARG A 297 27.48 28.64 24.07
C ARG A 297 26.32 29.61 24.33
N ALA A 298 25.32 29.68 23.46
CA ALA A 298 24.16 30.53 23.69
C ALA A 298 23.30 30.08 24.89
N LEU A 299 23.20 28.77 25.14
CA LEU A 299 22.60 28.23 26.37
C LEU A 299 23.39 28.63 27.63
N ALA A 300 24.72 28.62 27.55
CA ALA A 300 25.61 29.08 28.61
C ALA A 300 25.40 30.58 28.92
N ASP A 301 25.31 31.40 27.88
CA ASP A 301 25.14 32.86 28.00
C ASP A 301 23.73 33.22 28.51
N ALA A 302 22.70 32.48 28.10
CA ALA A 302 21.31 32.73 28.49
C ALA A 302 20.96 32.24 29.91
N PHE A 303 21.46 31.06 30.32
CA PHE A 303 21.07 30.40 31.58
C PHE A 303 22.20 30.31 32.61
N GLY A 304 23.44 30.64 32.22
CA GLY A 304 24.62 30.57 33.08
C GLY A 304 25.29 29.20 33.12
N ARG A 305 26.55 29.18 33.59
CA ARG A 305 27.35 27.99 33.89
C ARG A 305 27.56 27.88 35.40
N THR A 306 27.46 26.68 35.96
CA THR A 306 27.71 26.37 37.37
C THR A 306 28.86 25.37 37.50
N PRO A 307 29.91 25.62 38.31
CA PRO A 307 30.94 24.61 38.57
C PRO A 307 30.34 23.33 39.18
N VAL A 308 30.86 22.16 38.81
CA VAL A 308 30.45 20.90 39.45
C VAL A 308 30.94 20.92 40.91
N THR A 309 30.06 20.59 41.85
CA THR A 309 30.43 20.36 43.25
C THR A 309 30.76 18.87 43.44
N GLU A 310 31.50 18.50 44.48
CA GLU A 310 31.78 17.08 44.75
C GLU A 310 30.50 16.27 45.04
N GLU A 311 29.47 16.93 45.59
CA GLU A 311 28.11 16.38 45.71
C GLU A 311 27.45 16.17 44.34
N GLY A 312 27.61 17.12 43.41
CA GLY A 312 27.14 17.01 42.03
C GLY A 312 27.87 15.93 41.22
N ARG A 313 29.19 15.78 41.41
CA ARG A 313 29.98 14.65 40.88
C ARG A 313 29.45 13.32 41.42
N GLY A 314 29.21 13.24 42.73
CA GLY A 314 28.60 12.06 43.37
C GLY A 314 27.23 11.71 42.77
N ALA A 315 26.38 12.71 42.54
CA ALA A 315 25.07 12.53 41.91
C ALA A 315 25.17 12.06 40.45
N LEU A 316 26.12 12.59 39.66
CA LEU A 316 26.39 12.16 38.29
C LEU A 316 26.85 10.69 38.25
N VAL A 317 27.84 10.33 39.08
CA VAL A 317 28.34 8.96 39.21
C VAL A 317 27.23 7.98 39.59
N GLU A 318 26.40 8.34 40.57
CA GLU A 318 25.31 7.48 41.04
C GLU A 318 24.17 7.37 40.00
N GLY A 319 23.88 8.45 39.26
CA GLY A 319 22.93 8.44 38.14
C GLY A 319 23.35 7.49 37.02
N LEU A 320 24.62 7.55 36.60
CA LEU A 320 25.20 6.62 35.62
C LEU A 320 25.15 5.16 36.12
N ARG A 321 25.46 4.92 37.40
CA ARG A 321 25.32 3.60 38.03
C ARG A 321 23.88 3.10 38.08
N GLU A 322 22.91 3.97 38.32
CA GLU A 322 21.50 3.58 38.30
C GLU A 322 21.01 3.36 36.86
N ARG A 323 21.52 4.08 35.85
CA ARG A 323 21.24 3.76 34.44
C ARG A 323 21.70 2.35 34.08
N VAL A 324 22.93 1.96 34.47
CA VAL A 324 23.43 0.58 34.29
C VAL A 324 22.53 -0.43 34.99
N ARG A 325 22.18 -0.21 36.26
CA ARG A 325 21.29 -1.09 37.04
C ARG A 325 19.89 -1.18 36.43
N TRP A 326 19.33 -0.07 35.97
CA TRP A 326 18.03 0.01 35.32
C TRP A 326 18.04 -0.76 33.99
N ALA A 327 19.02 -0.53 33.13
CA ALA A 327 19.16 -1.25 31.87
C ALA A 327 19.30 -2.77 32.08
N LEU A 328 20.11 -3.19 33.05
CA LEU A 328 20.27 -4.61 33.45
C LEU A 328 19.03 -5.25 34.11
N ARG A 329 18.01 -4.45 34.50
CA ARG A 329 16.69 -4.94 34.94
C ARG A 329 15.66 -4.91 33.81
N SER A 330 15.73 -3.91 32.92
CA SER A 330 14.71 -3.63 31.91
C SER A 330 14.98 -4.27 30.54
N ALA A 331 16.22 -4.66 30.22
CA ALA A 331 16.59 -5.29 28.96
C ALA A 331 17.32 -6.64 29.20
N PRO A 332 16.63 -7.79 29.08
CA PRO A 332 17.24 -9.12 29.24
C PRO A 332 18.42 -9.39 28.30
N ALA A 333 18.45 -8.74 27.13
CA ALA A 333 19.53 -8.85 26.15
C ALA A 333 20.91 -8.37 26.67
N LEU A 334 20.96 -7.58 27.74
CA LEU A 334 22.21 -7.18 28.40
C LEU A 334 22.79 -8.24 29.35
N ALA A 335 22.13 -9.40 29.51
CA ALA A 335 22.62 -10.48 30.37
C ALA A 335 24.06 -10.96 30.07
N PRO A 336 24.51 -11.10 28.80
CA PRO A 336 25.90 -11.45 28.49
C PRO A 336 26.90 -10.39 28.97
N HIS A 337 26.51 -9.11 28.88
CA HIS A 337 27.35 -7.95 29.19
C HIS A 337 27.33 -7.55 30.67
N ARG A 338 26.55 -8.26 31.50
CA ARG A 338 26.35 -7.95 32.93
C ARG A 338 27.64 -7.72 33.70
N ALA A 339 28.60 -8.63 33.58
CA ALA A 339 29.86 -8.53 34.35
C ALA A 339 30.71 -7.32 33.93
N ALA A 340 30.76 -7.01 32.62
CA ALA A 340 31.47 -5.85 32.09
C ALA A 340 30.78 -4.54 32.47
N LEU A 341 29.45 -4.50 32.43
CA LEU A 341 28.63 -3.37 32.86
C LEU A 341 28.73 -3.11 34.38
N GLU A 342 28.73 -4.15 35.20
CA GLU A 342 28.94 -4.05 36.65
C GLU A 342 30.38 -3.59 36.98
N ALA A 343 31.38 -4.01 36.20
CA ALA A 343 32.77 -3.51 36.31
C ALA A 343 32.89 -2.03 35.88
N HIS A 344 32.25 -1.64 34.78
CA HIS A 344 32.18 -0.23 34.35
C HIS A 344 31.50 0.63 35.43
N ALA A 345 30.38 0.17 35.97
CA ALA A 345 29.67 0.86 37.05
C ALA A 345 30.55 1.04 38.31
N ALA A 346 31.46 0.10 38.60
CA ALA A 346 32.45 0.27 39.65
C ALA A 346 33.46 1.39 39.28
N SER A 347 34.07 1.33 38.09
CA SER A 347 35.11 2.28 37.63
C SER A 347 34.63 3.73 37.47
N LEU A 348 33.31 3.99 37.46
CA LEU A 348 32.78 5.36 37.53
C LEU A 348 33.22 6.12 38.81
N ALA A 349 33.72 5.43 39.84
CA ALA A 349 34.37 6.08 40.99
C ALA A 349 35.64 6.88 40.60
N ASP A 350 36.28 6.48 39.51
CA ASP A 350 37.57 6.99 39.03
C ASP A 350 37.40 8.14 38.00
N LEU A 351 36.16 8.61 37.76
CA LEU A 351 35.92 9.83 36.99
C LEU A 351 36.66 11.03 37.64
N PRO A 352 37.13 12.02 36.87
CA PRO A 352 37.88 13.16 37.41
C PRO A 352 37.19 13.87 38.59
N PRO A 353 37.95 14.46 39.54
CA PRO A 353 37.38 15.25 40.64
C PRO A 353 36.55 16.42 40.12
N ALA A 354 35.63 16.94 40.93
CA ALA A 354 34.60 17.88 40.44
C ALA A 354 35.16 19.17 39.80
N GLU A 355 36.37 19.60 40.20
CA GLU A 355 37.06 20.77 39.62
C GLU A 355 37.64 20.52 38.20
N GLU A 356 37.85 19.26 37.82
CA GLU A 356 38.35 18.82 36.51
C GLU A 356 37.22 18.46 35.53
N LEU A 357 35.97 18.43 35.98
CA LEU A 357 34.81 18.20 35.11
C LEU A 357 34.38 19.50 34.38
N PRO A 358 33.76 19.40 33.18
CA PRO A 358 33.13 20.55 32.54
C PRO A 358 32.04 21.18 33.43
N PRO A 359 31.87 22.51 33.42
CA PRO A 359 30.81 23.16 34.19
C PRO A 359 29.42 22.74 33.69
N LEU A 360 28.46 22.64 34.61
CA LEU A 360 27.07 22.36 34.30
C LEU A 360 26.39 23.58 33.67
N GLN A 361 25.60 23.36 32.63
CA GLN A 361 24.81 24.39 31.95
C GLN A 361 23.48 23.83 31.47
N ARG A 362 22.60 24.67 30.91
CA ARG A 362 21.43 24.14 30.21
C ARG A 362 21.89 23.40 28.95
N VAL A 363 21.32 22.23 28.71
CA VAL A 363 21.56 21.36 27.55
C VAL A 363 20.22 21.02 26.88
N HIS A 364 20.26 20.39 25.70
CA HIS A 364 19.08 19.85 25.05
C HIS A 364 18.60 18.55 25.75
N GLY A 365 19.52 17.66 26.11
CA GLY A 365 19.27 16.50 26.99
C GLY A 365 18.89 15.19 26.30
N ASP A 366 18.46 15.21 25.04
CA ASP A 366 18.27 14.01 24.19
C ASP A 366 18.68 14.22 22.72
N TYR A 367 19.75 14.98 22.49
CA TYR A 367 20.04 15.53 21.15
C TYR A 367 20.46 14.45 20.13
N HIS A 368 19.74 14.37 19.00
CA HIS A 368 19.99 13.41 17.92
C HIS A 368 19.54 13.93 16.53
N LEU A 369 19.93 13.27 15.43
CA LEU A 369 19.67 13.72 14.06
C LEU A 369 18.17 14.00 13.78
N GLY A 370 17.27 13.14 14.26
CA GLY A 370 15.81 13.31 14.11
C GLY A 370 15.20 14.54 14.80
N GLN A 371 15.98 15.37 15.50
CA GLN A 371 15.55 16.67 16.06
C GLN A 371 16.18 17.87 15.35
N VAL A 372 16.88 17.66 14.23
CA VAL A 372 17.56 18.71 13.47
C VAL A 372 17.08 18.70 12.03
N LEU A 373 16.80 19.89 11.50
CA LEU A 373 16.51 20.09 10.08
C LEU A 373 17.60 20.90 9.37
N SER A 374 17.89 20.53 8.14
CA SER A 374 18.68 21.31 7.18
C SER A 374 17.78 22.33 6.49
N VAL A 375 17.95 23.62 6.76
CA VAL A 375 17.10 24.69 6.21
C VAL A 375 17.86 25.45 5.11
N PRO A 376 17.38 25.46 3.85
CA PRO A 376 18.03 26.17 2.75
C PRO A 376 18.31 27.65 3.07
N GLY A 377 19.57 28.06 2.95
CA GLY A 377 20.01 29.45 3.22
C GLY A 377 20.15 29.84 4.70
N ARG A 378 19.79 28.95 5.64
CA ARG A 378 19.92 29.17 7.10
C ARG A 378 20.83 28.15 7.79
N GLY A 379 20.96 26.94 7.23
CA GLY A 379 21.75 25.84 7.80
C GLY A 379 20.95 25.00 8.78
N TRP A 380 21.62 24.38 9.75
CA TRP A 380 21.02 23.47 10.71
C TRP A 380 20.16 24.21 11.76
N VAL A 381 18.94 23.72 11.97
CA VAL A 381 17.99 24.25 12.96
C VAL A 381 17.47 23.12 13.84
N VAL A 382 17.56 23.29 15.15
CA VAL A 382 17.02 22.40 16.18
C VAL A 382 15.52 22.63 16.31
N LEU A 383 14.75 21.54 16.32
CA LEU A 383 13.29 21.54 16.28
C LEU A 383 12.64 21.89 17.62
N ASP A 384 12.99 21.16 18.67
CA ASP A 384 12.46 21.32 20.02
C ASP A 384 13.53 21.03 21.09
N PHE A 385 13.15 21.11 22.37
CA PHE A 385 14.05 20.98 23.51
C PHE A 385 13.49 20.02 24.58
N GLU A 386 12.58 19.11 24.20
CA GLU A 386 11.81 18.32 25.17
C GLU A 386 12.70 17.46 26.08
N GLY A 387 13.90 17.05 25.64
CA GLY A 387 14.79 16.12 26.35
C GLY A 387 14.21 14.71 26.50
N GLU A 388 14.93 13.80 27.17
CA GLU A 388 14.60 12.36 27.20
C GLU A 388 13.14 12.12 27.62
N PRO A 389 12.27 11.57 26.75
CA PRO A 389 10.83 11.42 27.04
C PRO A 389 10.53 10.60 28.29
N LEU A 390 11.41 9.67 28.68
CA LEU A 390 11.27 8.82 29.85
C LEU A 390 11.66 9.49 31.18
N ARG A 391 12.29 10.69 31.17
CA ARG A 391 12.59 11.46 32.39
C ARG A 391 11.44 12.42 32.73
N PRO A 392 11.15 12.71 34.00
CA PRO A 392 10.19 13.76 34.37
C PRO A 392 10.75 15.15 34.01
N LEU A 393 9.86 16.11 33.72
CA LEU A 393 10.25 17.47 33.32
C LEU A 393 11.22 18.13 34.33
N SER A 394 11.02 17.89 35.62
CA SER A 394 11.84 18.39 36.73
C SER A 394 13.28 17.84 36.78
N GLU A 395 13.59 16.81 35.98
CA GLU A 395 14.96 16.36 35.70
C GLU A 395 15.49 16.97 34.41
N ARG A 396 14.68 17.01 33.34
CA ARG A 396 15.07 17.57 32.03
C ARG A 396 15.44 19.06 32.08
N VAL A 397 14.90 19.80 33.05
CA VAL A 397 15.23 21.23 33.25
C VAL A 397 16.54 21.47 34.01
N ARG A 398 17.18 20.45 34.58
CA ARG A 398 18.39 20.60 35.40
C ARG A 398 19.63 20.90 34.54
N PRO A 399 20.58 21.70 35.02
CA PRO A 399 21.88 21.84 34.37
C PRO A 399 22.64 20.51 34.32
N ASP A 400 23.29 20.22 33.19
CA ASP A 400 24.12 19.04 32.94
C ASP A 400 25.36 19.45 32.12
N VAL A 401 26.26 18.50 31.83
CA VAL A 401 27.46 18.75 31.01
C VAL A 401 27.12 18.77 29.52
N ALA A 402 27.59 19.79 28.78
CA ALA A 402 27.31 19.98 27.35
C ALA A 402 27.69 18.78 26.48
N VAL A 403 28.74 18.06 26.87
CA VAL A 403 29.20 16.84 26.20
C VAL A 403 28.13 15.72 26.15
N ARG A 404 27.06 15.77 26.97
CA ARG A 404 25.91 14.86 26.85
C ARG A 404 25.22 14.97 25.49
N ASP A 405 24.98 16.18 24.99
CA ASP A 405 24.35 16.37 23.68
C ASP A 405 25.31 16.02 22.54
N VAL A 406 26.60 16.30 22.72
CA VAL A 406 27.66 15.90 21.78
C VAL A 406 27.65 14.38 21.61
N VAL A 407 27.71 13.60 22.69
CA VAL A 407 27.68 12.14 22.60
C VAL A 407 26.32 11.60 22.12
N GLY A 408 25.22 12.31 22.36
CA GLY A 408 23.91 12.00 21.77
C GLY A 408 23.94 12.06 20.24
N MET A 409 24.56 13.11 19.68
CA MET A 409 24.73 13.22 18.23
C MET A 409 25.75 12.21 17.68
N LEU A 410 26.85 11.94 18.40
CA LEU A 410 27.80 10.87 18.02
C LEU A 410 27.12 9.51 17.96
N ARG A 411 26.31 9.18 18.98
CA ARG A 411 25.46 7.99 18.99
C ARG A 411 24.52 8.01 17.81
N SER A 412 23.86 9.13 17.50
CA SER A 412 22.94 9.24 16.37
C SER A 412 23.60 9.04 14.99
N LEU A 413 24.86 9.46 14.81
CA LEU A 413 25.64 9.24 13.58
C LEU A 413 26.08 7.78 13.43
N ASP A 414 26.55 7.16 14.52
CA ASP A 414 26.80 5.71 14.57
C ASP A 414 25.52 4.91 14.34
N TYR A 415 24.40 5.35 14.93
CA TYR A 415 23.09 4.72 14.75
C TYR A 415 22.64 4.81 13.29
N ALA A 416 22.79 5.95 12.60
CA ALA A 416 22.43 6.08 11.19
C ALA A 416 23.25 5.14 10.29
N GLY A 417 24.59 5.11 10.47
CA GLY A 417 25.45 4.18 9.73
C GLY A 417 25.15 2.71 10.03
N ALA A 418 25.03 2.37 11.31
CA ALA A 418 24.72 1.02 11.76
C ALA A 418 23.30 0.56 11.37
N HIS A 419 22.33 1.46 11.27
CA HIS A 419 20.97 1.18 10.80
C HIS A 419 20.94 0.88 9.30
N VAL A 420 21.64 1.66 8.46
CA VAL A 420 21.73 1.36 7.01
C VAL A 420 22.50 0.05 6.76
N ALA A 421 23.48 -0.27 7.60
CA ALA A 421 24.19 -1.55 7.58
C ALA A 421 23.39 -2.72 8.20
N ALA A 422 22.40 -2.44 9.06
CA ALA A 422 21.63 -3.47 9.74
C ALA A 422 20.81 -4.30 8.73
N GLY A 423 20.91 -5.62 8.84
CA GLY A 423 20.12 -6.56 8.06
C GLY A 423 20.56 -6.81 6.61
N ARG A 424 21.63 -6.20 6.08
CA ARG A 424 22.05 -6.37 4.66
C ARG A 424 23.29 -7.28 4.50
N ARG A 425 23.32 -8.22 3.52
CA ARG A 425 24.51 -9.09 3.22
C ARG A 425 25.55 -8.37 2.40
N ASP A 426 26.18 -7.41 3.05
CA ASP A 426 27.22 -6.63 2.43
C ASP A 426 28.22 -6.13 3.48
N GLU A 427 29.32 -6.87 3.62
CA GLU A 427 30.46 -6.47 4.45
C GLU A 427 31.17 -5.23 3.89
N ALA A 428 31.09 -4.98 2.57
CA ALA A 428 31.58 -3.75 1.98
C ALA A 428 30.68 -2.55 2.33
N LEU A 429 29.36 -2.73 2.40
CA LEU A 429 28.44 -1.73 2.95
C LEU A 429 28.65 -1.52 4.45
N ALA A 430 28.85 -2.59 5.24
CA ALA A 430 29.13 -2.46 6.67
C ALA A 430 30.46 -1.74 6.92
N ALA A 431 31.51 -2.06 6.17
CA ALA A 431 32.80 -1.36 6.22
C ALA A 431 32.69 0.09 5.70
N ARG A 432 31.91 0.33 4.63
CA ARG A 432 31.64 1.68 4.11
C ARG A 432 30.82 2.52 5.09
N ALA A 433 29.83 1.93 5.76
CA ALA A 433 29.04 2.58 6.78
C ALA A 433 29.87 2.87 8.03
N ALA A 434 30.74 1.95 8.48
CA ALA A 434 31.67 2.20 9.57
C ALA A 434 32.69 3.30 9.22
N ALA A 435 33.24 3.30 8.00
CA ALA A 435 34.14 4.34 7.50
C ALA A 435 33.44 5.70 7.37
N TRP A 436 32.21 5.72 6.86
CA TRP A 436 31.35 6.91 6.80
C TRP A 436 31.01 7.43 8.20
N THR A 437 30.70 6.55 9.15
CA THR A 437 30.44 6.91 10.55
C THR A 437 31.67 7.53 11.17
N ALA A 438 32.87 6.96 10.95
CA ALA A 438 34.11 7.54 11.43
C ALA A 438 34.38 8.92 10.80
N GLU A 439 34.23 9.07 9.48
CA GLU A 439 34.38 10.34 8.77
C GLU A 439 33.40 11.40 9.28
N ALA A 440 32.13 11.05 9.47
CA ALA A 440 31.09 11.95 9.95
C ALA A 440 31.28 12.33 11.43
N VAL A 441 31.68 11.38 12.28
CA VAL A 441 32.02 11.62 13.69
C VAL A 441 33.23 12.55 13.81
N ASP A 442 34.32 12.28 13.09
CA ASP A 442 35.52 13.12 13.08
C ASP A 442 35.20 14.54 12.56
N ALA A 443 34.41 14.64 11.49
CA ALA A 443 34.01 15.93 10.94
C ALA A 443 33.09 16.72 11.90
N PHE A 444 32.13 16.06 12.55
CA PHE A 444 31.28 16.68 13.57
C PHE A 444 32.10 17.18 14.77
N LEU A 445 33.02 16.36 15.29
CA LEU A 445 33.91 16.74 16.39
C LEU A 445 34.85 17.90 16.00
N ALA A 446 35.37 17.90 14.77
CA ALA A 446 36.12 19.03 14.23
C ALA A 446 35.26 20.31 14.15
N GLY A 447 33.97 20.20 13.84
CA GLY A 447 33.00 21.30 13.86
C GLY A 447 32.74 21.86 15.26
N VAL A 448 32.60 20.99 16.27
CA VAL A 448 32.46 21.39 17.68
C VAL A 448 33.71 22.15 18.15
N ALA A 449 34.90 21.62 17.86
CA ALA A 449 36.18 22.18 18.25
C ALA A 449 36.52 23.54 17.59
N GLU A 450 35.78 23.95 16.55
CA GLU A 450 35.89 25.30 15.96
C GLU A 450 35.25 26.40 16.84
N VAL A 451 34.48 26.02 17.87
CA VAL A 451 33.67 26.93 18.70
C VAL A 451 33.86 26.70 20.21
N ASP A 452 33.96 25.46 20.66
CA ASP A 452 34.25 25.10 22.06
C ASP A 452 35.39 24.07 22.10
N ASP A 453 36.56 24.49 22.62
CA ASP A 453 37.80 23.71 22.69
C ASP A 453 38.13 23.23 24.12
N ASP A 454 37.16 23.21 25.04
CA ASP A 454 37.38 22.79 26.44
C ASP A 454 37.92 21.34 26.51
N PRO A 455 39.18 21.13 26.93
CA PRO A 455 39.79 19.80 26.91
C PRO A 455 39.12 18.82 27.88
N ARG A 456 38.33 19.30 28.85
CA ARG A 456 37.54 18.47 29.77
C ARG A 456 36.29 17.90 29.12
N ALA A 457 35.80 18.54 28.06
CA ALA A 457 34.66 18.10 27.25
C ALA A 457 35.09 17.31 26.00
N ALA A 458 36.39 17.14 25.78
CA ALA A 458 36.94 16.48 24.60
C ALA A 458 36.45 15.01 24.47
N PRO A 459 36.26 14.52 23.22
CA PRO A 459 35.95 13.12 22.95
C PRO A 459 37.09 12.20 23.44
N GLY A 460 36.74 11.01 23.92
CA GLY A 460 37.69 10.02 24.43
C GLY A 460 38.01 10.15 25.92
N THR A 461 37.69 11.28 26.56
CA THR A 461 37.76 11.44 28.03
C THR A 461 36.90 10.40 28.76
N ALA A 462 37.29 10.01 29.98
CA ALA A 462 36.52 9.05 30.79
C ALA A 462 35.05 9.44 30.98
N LEU A 463 34.76 10.74 31.09
CA LEU A 463 33.40 11.29 31.13
C LEU A 463 32.64 11.06 29.82
N SER A 464 33.23 11.41 28.67
CA SER A 464 32.58 11.20 27.36
C SER A 464 32.30 9.72 27.07
N ARG A 465 33.24 8.82 27.42
CA ARG A 465 33.07 7.35 27.31
C ARG A 465 31.91 6.84 28.18
N ALA A 466 31.82 7.30 29.43
CA ALA A 466 30.72 6.94 30.32
C ALA A 466 29.36 7.42 29.79
N LEU A 467 29.29 8.64 29.22
CA LEU A 467 28.06 9.21 28.65
C LEU A 467 27.66 8.57 27.31
N LEU A 468 28.60 8.15 26.48
CA LEU A 468 28.34 7.33 25.28
C LEU A 468 27.65 6.02 25.66
N LEU A 469 28.17 5.33 26.69
CA LEU A 469 27.59 4.07 27.18
C LEU A 469 26.24 4.29 27.88
N ASP A 470 26.07 5.38 28.64
CA ASP A 470 24.79 5.81 29.24
C ASP A 470 23.68 5.95 28.18
N LYS A 471 23.99 6.60 27.05
CA LYS A 471 23.07 6.77 25.93
C LYS A 471 22.83 5.45 25.17
N ALA A 472 23.86 4.64 24.92
CA ALA A 472 23.68 3.32 24.30
C ALA A 472 22.81 2.38 25.15
N LEU A 473 22.97 2.39 26.49
CA LEU A 473 22.13 1.62 27.41
C LEU A 473 20.68 2.12 27.45
N TYR A 474 20.46 3.44 27.32
CA TYR A 474 19.13 4.00 27.14
C TYR A 474 18.47 3.50 25.85
N GLU A 475 19.19 3.56 24.73
CA GLU A 475 18.72 3.06 23.43
C GLU A 475 18.38 1.57 23.49
N VAL A 476 19.24 0.73 24.10
CA VAL A 476 18.94 -0.70 24.31
C VAL A 476 17.60 -0.92 25.00
N VAL A 477 17.29 -0.18 26.08
CA VAL A 477 16.00 -0.32 26.78
C VAL A 477 14.84 0.21 25.95
N TYR A 478 15.03 1.34 25.25
CA TYR A 478 14.02 1.94 24.39
C TYR A 478 13.65 1.00 23.22
N GLU A 479 14.64 0.49 22.47
CA GLU A 479 14.39 -0.45 21.38
C GLU A 479 13.78 -1.77 21.87
N THR A 480 14.24 -2.29 23.02
CA THR A 480 13.63 -3.49 23.65
C THR A 480 12.12 -3.32 23.89
N GLN A 481 11.65 -2.10 24.15
CA GLN A 481 10.24 -1.83 24.45
C GLN A 481 9.41 -1.38 23.24
N GLN A 482 10.02 -0.67 22.28
CA GLN A 482 9.29 -0.01 21.19
C GLN A 482 9.57 -0.63 19.81
N ARG A 483 10.81 -1.07 19.53
CA ARG A 483 11.24 -1.60 18.21
C ARG A 483 12.28 -2.72 18.39
N PRO A 484 11.91 -3.91 18.90
CA PRO A 484 12.88 -4.96 19.27
C PRO A 484 13.80 -5.42 18.13
N GLN A 485 13.40 -5.23 16.88
CA GLN A 485 14.21 -5.52 15.68
C GLN A 485 15.41 -4.57 15.50
N TRP A 486 15.39 -3.35 16.06
CA TRP A 486 16.50 -2.40 16.00
C TRP A 486 17.49 -2.56 17.15
N LEU A 487 17.17 -3.39 18.15
CA LEU A 487 17.98 -3.70 19.32
C LEU A 487 19.45 -4.11 19.04
N PRO A 488 19.80 -4.79 17.91
CA PRO A 488 21.20 -5.10 17.59
C PRO A 488 22.10 -3.86 17.44
N VAL A 489 21.56 -2.72 16.99
CA VAL A 489 22.34 -1.49 16.76
C VAL A 489 22.92 -0.93 18.07
N PRO A 490 22.12 -0.61 19.11
CA PRO A 490 22.67 -0.13 20.37
C PRO A 490 23.37 -1.23 21.19
N LEU A 491 23.02 -2.53 21.02
CA LEU A 491 23.79 -3.61 21.62
C LEU A 491 25.23 -3.69 21.07
N GLY A 492 25.40 -3.60 19.75
CA GLY A 492 26.72 -3.56 19.14
C GLY A 492 27.55 -2.34 19.56
N ALA A 493 26.89 -1.21 19.85
CA ALA A 493 27.56 -0.04 20.44
C ALA A 493 28.00 -0.29 21.89
N VAL A 494 27.17 -0.92 22.72
CA VAL A 494 27.55 -1.35 24.08
C VAL A 494 28.76 -2.29 24.04
N GLU A 495 28.81 -3.23 23.09
CA GLU A 495 29.95 -4.15 22.91
C GLU A 495 31.25 -3.41 22.57
N ARG A 496 31.22 -2.50 21.59
CA ARG A 496 32.40 -1.69 21.22
C ARG A 496 32.90 -0.85 22.40
N LEU A 497 32.00 -0.14 23.09
CA LEU A 497 32.33 0.76 24.19
C LEU A 497 32.90 0.04 25.43
N LEU A 498 32.51 -1.22 25.66
CA LEU A 498 33.02 -2.06 26.74
C LEU A 498 34.33 -2.80 26.38
N GLY A 499 34.56 -3.10 25.09
CA GLY A 499 35.79 -3.75 24.62
C GLY A 499 37.03 -2.84 24.62
N GLU A 500 36.81 -1.53 24.49
CA GLU A 500 37.86 -0.51 24.57
C GLU A 500 38.20 -0.12 26.02
N ALA A 501 39.23 -0.74 26.59
CA ALA A 501 39.87 -0.24 27.81
C ALA A 501 40.80 0.95 27.49
N PRO A 502 40.87 2.00 28.34
CA PRO A 502 41.79 3.12 28.13
C PRO A 502 43.24 2.65 28.28
N THR A 503 44.04 2.84 27.23
CA THR A 503 45.49 2.71 27.27
C THR A 503 46.12 4.09 27.41
N ASP A 504 46.75 4.33 28.55
CA ASP A 504 47.33 5.63 28.87
C ASP A 504 48.76 5.77 28.31
N SER A 505 49.04 6.99 27.82
CA SER A 505 50.37 7.55 27.52
C SER A 505 51.19 7.03 26.30
N PRO A 506 51.80 7.95 25.52
CA PRO A 506 52.77 7.60 24.47
C PRO A 506 54.20 7.55 25.02
N GLU A 507 55.02 6.57 24.60
CA GLU A 507 56.46 6.60 24.83
C GLU A 507 57.30 6.44 23.55
N GLU A 508 58.39 7.22 23.53
CA GLU A 508 59.37 7.31 22.46
C GLU A 508 60.60 6.47 22.85
N THR A 509 61.00 5.50 22.01
CA THR A 509 62.23 4.68 22.13
C THR A 509 62.27 3.69 23.33
N ALA A 510 63.07 2.61 23.37
CA ALA A 510 64.15 2.18 22.49
C ALA A 510 64.24 0.63 22.40
N VAL A 511 64.98 0.15 21.40
CA VAL A 511 65.44 -1.25 21.27
C VAL A 511 66.65 -1.49 22.18
N ASP A 512 66.66 -2.59 22.96
CA ASP A 512 67.78 -3.56 22.89
C ASP A 512 67.47 -4.94 23.51
N ASP A 513 68.28 -5.92 23.09
CA ASP A 513 68.32 -7.32 23.50
C ASP A 513 68.45 -7.54 25.02
N THR A 514 67.83 -8.61 25.56
CA THR A 514 68.60 -9.82 25.93
C THR A 514 67.76 -11.00 26.47
N THR A 515 68.22 -12.21 26.12
CA THR A 515 68.03 -13.50 26.83
C THR A 515 66.62 -14.10 26.95
N SER A 516 66.35 -15.10 26.13
CA SER A 516 65.57 -16.27 26.57
C SER A 516 66.27 -16.96 27.75
N PRO A 517 65.51 -17.59 28.68
CA PRO A 517 65.50 -19.05 28.64
C PRO A 517 64.15 -19.72 28.93
N ALA A 518 63.89 -20.78 28.16
CA ALA A 518 63.24 -22.03 28.54
C ALA A 518 61.97 -22.02 29.43
N GLY A 519 60.85 -22.42 28.82
CA GLY A 519 60.16 -23.62 29.27
C GLY A 519 59.08 -23.48 30.35
N ALA A 520 57.93 -22.93 29.97
CA ALA A 520 56.65 -23.29 30.60
C ALA A 520 55.61 -23.54 29.50
N THR A 521 55.17 -24.79 29.37
CA THR A 521 54.14 -25.22 28.43
C THR A 521 52.75 -24.77 28.92
N GLY A 522 52.26 -23.65 28.39
CA GLY A 522 50.82 -23.40 28.28
C GLY A 522 50.30 -24.13 27.04
N ALA A 523 49.27 -24.96 27.19
CA ALA A 523 48.63 -25.62 26.04
C ALA A 523 47.95 -24.56 25.15
N PRO A 524 47.82 -24.79 23.82
CA PRO A 524 46.95 -23.96 23.00
C PRO A 524 45.53 -24.01 23.58
N GLN A 525 44.97 -22.84 23.87
CA GLN A 525 43.58 -22.73 24.31
C GLN A 525 42.71 -23.10 23.10
N THR A 526 42.22 -24.34 23.07
CA THR A 526 41.37 -24.83 21.99
C THR A 526 40.10 -23.99 21.96
N ALA A 527 39.92 -23.18 20.92
CA ALA A 527 38.75 -22.35 20.74
C ALA A 527 37.48 -23.23 20.83
N SER A 528 36.65 -22.97 21.84
CA SER A 528 35.44 -23.74 22.11
C SER A 528 34.28 -23.28 21.24
N ARG A 529 33.37 -24.20 20.89
CA ARG A 529 32.11 -23.87 20.20
C ARG A 529 31.33 -22.84 21.02
N ARG A 530 30.80 -21.80 20.37
CA ARG A 530 29.81 -20.88 20.95
C ARG A 530 28.63 -21.70 21.49
N PRO A 531 28.32 -21.70 22.81
CA PRO A 531 27.24 -22.52 23.35
C PRO A 531 25.87 -22.04 22.85
N VAL A 532 24.92 -22.96 22.74
CA VAL A 532 23.52 -22.70 22.37
C VAL A 532 22.63 -23.45 23.36
N ASP A 533 21.46 -22.90 23.69
CA ASP A 533 20.48 -23.59 24.53
C ASP A 533 20.00 -24.90 23.89
N GLY A 534 19.77 -25.93 24.72
CA GLY A 534 19.37 -27.26 24.26
C GLY A 534 17.99 -27.27 23.60
N GLY A 535 17.05 -26.43 24.05
CA GLY A 535 15.74 -26.27 23.43
C GLY A 535 15.80 -25.54 22.09
N ALA A 536 16.68 -24.54 21.95
CA ALA A 536 16.94 -23.89 20.67
C ALA A 536 17.61 -24.84 19.66
N LEU A 537 18.62 -25.63 20.08
CA LEU A 537 19.22 -26.68 19.26
C LEU A 537 18.19 -27.72 18.81
N ASP A 538 17.30 -28.16 19.70
CA ASP A 538 16.26 -29.14 19.37
C ASP A 538 15.20 -28.57 18.40
N ALA A 539 14.73 -27.34 18.64
CA ALA A 539 13.79 -26.66 17.74
C ALA A 539 14.39 -26.47 16.34
N VAL A 540 15.69 -26.16 16.25
CA VAL A 540 16.42 -26.05 14.97
C VAL A 540 16.64 -27.41 14.31
N ALA A 541 17.02 -28.44 15.07
CA ALA A 541 17.15 -29.80 14.57
C ALA A 541 15.82 -30.35 14.02
N HIS A 542 14.69 -29.87 14.54
CA HIS A 542 13.35 -30.20 14.06
C HIS A 542 12.75 -29.18 13.08
N GLY A 543 13.46 -28.11 12.71
CA GLY A 543 12.99 -27.07 11.77
C GLY A 543 11.76 -26.30 12.26
N ALA A 544 11.63 -26.07 13.56
CA ALA A 544 10.52 -25.38 14.22
C ALA A 544 10.97 -24.07 14.94
N HIS A 545 12.23 -23.68 14.81
CA HIS A 545 12.73 -22.41 15.37
C HIS A 545 12.41 -21.24 14.43
N PRO A 546 11.87 -20.11 14.91
CA PRO A 546 11.51 -18.96 14.07
C PRO A 546 12.73 -18.16 13.55
N PHE A 547 13.90 -18.34 14.17
CA PHE A 547 15.16 -17.67 13.80
C PHE A 547 16.27 -18.72 13.63
N PRO A 548 16.23 -19.58 12.59
CA PRO A 548 17.20 -20.68 12.46
C PRO A 548 18.63 -20.18 12.22
N HIS A 549 18.79 -18.96 11.69
CA HIS A 549 20.06 -18.27 11.50
C HIS A 549 20.76 -17.88 12.82
N ASP A 550 20.07 -17.86 13.96
CA ASP A 550 20.68 -17.58 15.28
C ASP A 550 21.49 -18.78 15.81
N VAL A 551 21.33 -19.95 15.18
CA VAL A 551 21.94 -21.23 15.57
C VAL A 551 22.72 -21.85 14.42
N LEU A 552 22.15 -21.91 13.22
CA LEU A 552 22.80 -22.42 12.01
C LEU A 552 23.61 -21.32 11.31
N GLY A 553 24.49 -21.73 10.39
CA GLY A 553 25.40 -20.84 9.71
C GLY A 553 26.67 -20.54 10.53
N PRO A 554 27.39 -19.48 10.17
CA PRO A 554 28.64 -19.07 10.82
C PRO A 554 28.40 -18.04 11.94
N HIS A 555 28.96 -18.31 13.11
CA HIS A 555 28.82 -17.48 14.32
C HIS A 555 30.19 -17.07 14.88
N PRO A 556 30.65 -15.82 14.66
CA PRO A 556 31.84 -15.27 15.28
C PRO A 556 31.73 -15.26 16.82
N HIS A 557 32.79 -15.69 17.50
CA HIS A 557 32.89 -15.75 18.96
C HIS A 557 34.36 -15.93 19.38
N ASP A 558 34.84 -15.14 20.33
CA ASP A 558 36.17 -15.28 20.97
C ASP A 558 37.37 -15.37 19.99
N GLY A 559 37.30 -14.62 18.88
CA GLY A 559 38.33 -14.61 17.83
C GLY A 559 38.34 -15.85 16.92
N ALA A 560 37.28 -16.66 16.98
CA ALA A 560 37.03 -17.82 16.12
C ALA A 560 35.62 -17.72 15.50
N VAL A 561 35.32 -18.57 14.50
CA VAL A 561 33.97 -18.72 13.95
C VAL A 561 33.47 -20.13 14.23
N THR A 562 32.38 -20.25 14.99
CA THR A 562 31.65 -21.52 15.13
C THR A 562 30.71 -21.68 13.95
N VAL A 563 30.92 -22.69 13.10
CA VAL A 563 30.00 -23.00 12.00
C VAL A 563 29.11 -24.17 12.42
N ARG A 564 27.79 -23.99 12.25
CA ARG A 564 26.77 -25.00 12.52
C ARG A 564 25.92 -25.28 11.29
N VAL A 565 25.85 -26.55 10.90
CA VAL A 565 25.07 -26.98 9.72
C VAL A 565 24.17 -28.14 10.06
N ARG A 566 22.96 -28.15 9.48
CA ARG A 566 22.04 -29.27 9.59
C ARG A 566 22.27 -30.25 8.45
N ARG A 567 22.70 -31.47 8.78
CA ARG A 567 22.92 -32.63 7.90
C ARG A 567 22.50 -33.91 8.65
N PRO A 568 21.17 -34.20 8.72
CA PRO A 568 20.67 -35.41 9.37
C PRO A 568 21.18 -36.64 8.65
N PHE A 569 21.49 -37.73 9.36
CA PHE A 569 21.97 -39.00 8.80
C PHE A 569 23.32 -38.96 8.03
N ALA A 570 24.01 -37.83 7.94
CA ALA A 570 25.38 -37.80 7.44
C ALA A 570 26.32 -38.61 8.37
N GLU A 571 27.36 -39.23 7.81
CA GLU A 571 28.38 -39.95 8.59
C GLU A 571 29.54 -39.02 8.99
N ARG A 572 29.87 -38.07 8.11
CA ARG A 572 30.91 -37.05 8.29
C ARG A 572 30.47 -35.76 7.63
N VAL A 573 30.74 -34.63 8.28
CA VAL A 573 30.53 -33.29 7.71
C VAL A 573 31.78 -32.45 7.94
N ALA A 574 32.18 -31.68 6.95
CA ALA A 574 33.30 -30.75 7.03
C ALA A 574 32.97 -29.41 6.37
N VAL A 575 33.69 -28.38 6.77
CA VAL A 575 33.68 -27.06 6.14
C VAL A 575 35.01 -26.87 5.42
N THR A 576 34.94 -26.51 4.14
CA THR A 576 36.09 -26.23 3.30
C THR A 576 36.12 -24.75 2.95
N THR A 577 37.23 -24.09 3.25
CA THR A 577 37.55 -22.69 2.91
C THR A 577 38.76 -22.64 1.99
N ALA A 578 39.12 -21.45 1.48
CA ALA A 578 40.37 -21.27 0.74
C ALA A 578 41.64 -21.64 1.54
N ALA A 579 41.57 -21.59 2.88
CA ALA A 579 42.68 -21.92 3.78
C ALA A 579 42.78 -23.42 4.13
N GLY A 580 41.73 -24.22 3.93
CA GLY A 580 41.75 -25.65 4.21
C GLY A 580 40.38 -26.24 4.59
N ARG A 581 40.40 -27.49 5.07
CA ARG A 581 39.22 -28.29 5.40
C ARG A 581 39.19 -28.63 6.89
N THR A 582 38.08 -28.32 7.55
CA THR A 582 37.85 -28.54 8.99
C THR A 582 36.69 -29.52 9.18
N GLU A 583 36.90 -30.63 9.89
CA GLU A 583 35.81 -31.55 10.24
C GLU A 583 34.89 -30.90 11.29
N LEU A 584 33.58 -31.13 11.17
CA LEU A 584 32.60 -30.82 12.19
C LEU A 584 32.31 -32.08 13.01
N GLU A 585 31.90 -31.92 14.27
CA GLU A 585 31.39 -33.02 15.10
C GLU A 585 29.87 -32.90 15.24
N HIS A 586 29.20 -34.04 15.36
CA HIS A 586 27.76 -34.08 15.63
C HIS A 586 27.47 -33.52 17.04
N GLU A 587 26.56 -32.55 17.13
CA GLU A 587 26.19 -31.86 18.37
C GLU A 587 24.82 -32.32 18.90
N HIS A 588 23.77 -32.25 18.07
CA HIS A 588 22.40 -32.67 18.43
C HIS A 588 21.57 -33.01 17.18
N ASP A 589 20.91 -34.17 17.14
CA ASP A 589 19.95 -34.62 16.09
C ASP A 589 20.20 -34.14 14.64
N GLY A 590 21.43 -34.32 14.16
CA GLY A 590 21.84 -33.97 12.79
C GLY A 590 22.32 -32.53 12.61
N VAL A 591 22.43 -31.74 13.67
CA VAL A 591 23.23 -30.50 13.73
C VAL A 591 24.69 -30.88 13.96
N TRP A 592 25.57 -30.37 13.11
CA TRP A 592 27.02 -30.57 13.17
C TRP A 592 27.71 -29.23 13.40
N ALA A 593 28.70 -29.22 14.29
CA ALA A 593 29.37 -28.00 14.72
C ALA A 593 30.91 -28.14 14.71
N GLY A 594 31.59 -27.09 14.27
CA GLY A 594 33.05 -26.99 14.27
C GLY A 594 33.51 -25.55 14.41
N VAL A 595 34.79 -25.38 14.73
CA VAL A 595 35.36 -24.06 15.03
C VAL A 595 36.48 -23.78 14.02
N LEU A 596 36.33 -22.69 13.27
CA LEU A 596 37.35 -22.17 12.38
C LEU A 596 38.21 -21.15 13.15
N PRO A 597 39.54 -21.26 13.16
CA PRO A 597 40.43 -20.37 13.91
C PRO A 597 40.68 -19.05 13.15
N VAL A 598 39.60 -18.31 12.87
CA VAL A 598 39.58 -17.03 12.15
C VAL A 598 38.58 -16.08 12.82
N ALA A 599 38.87 -14.78 12.81
CA ALA A 599 38.02 -13.78 13.47
C ALA A 599 36.78 -13.38 12.66
N GLU A 600 36.90 -13.37 11.32
CA GLU A 600 35.85 -13.02 10.37
C GLU A 600 35.31 -14.29 9.69
N VAL A 601 34.08 -14.22 9.15
CA VAL A 601 33.44 -15.34 8.47
C VAL A 601 34.07 -15.54 7.08
N PRO A 602 34.81 -16.63 6.83
CA PRO A 602 35.38 -16.87 5.51
C PRO A 602 34.31 -17.32 4.52
N ASP A 603 34.57 -17.20 3.22
CA ASP A 603 33.81 -17.96 2.22
C ASP A 603 34.06 -19.47 2.40
N TYR A 604 32.99 -20.27 2.37
CA TYR A 604 33.07 -21.69 2.65
C TYR A 604 32.06 -22.55 1.89
N ARG A 605 32.34 -23.85 1.82
CA ARG A 605 31.40 -24.88 1.36
C ARG A 605 31.32 -26.01 2.39
N VAL A 606 30.16 -26.66 2.45
CA VAL A 606 29.85 -27.78 3.34
C VAL A 606 30.00 -29.09 2.59
N GLU A 607 31.01 -29.88 2.95
CA GLU A 607 31.23 -31.23 2.43
C GLU A 607 30.51 -32.24 3.33
N SER A 608 29.53 -32.97 2.78
CA SER A 608 28.70 -33.92 3.52
C SER A 608 28.87 -35.32 2.96
N THR A 609 29.28 -36.29 3.79
CA THR A 609 29.44 -37.70 3.39
C THR A 609 28.32 -38.56 3.97
N TRP A 610 27.72 -39.39 3.11
CA TRP A 610 26.50 -40.15 3.38
C TRP A 610 26.76 -41.66 3.45
N PRO A 611 25.90 -42.43 4.14
CA PRO A 611 26.00 -43.89 4.18
C PRO A 611 26.03 -44.50 2.79
N GLY A 612 27.09 -45.29 2.52
CA GLY A 612 27.39 -45.81 1.17
C GLY A 612 28.51 -45.08 0.44
N GLY A 613 29.06 -43.99 1.02
CA GLY A 613 30.29 -43.33 0.54
C GLY A 613 30.09 -42.25 -0.52
N GLY A 614 28.86 -41.76 -0.72
CA GLY A 614 28.61 -40.58 -1.53
C GLY A 614 28.97 -39.30 -0.77
N THR A 615 29.67 -38.38 -1.42
CA THR A 615 30.01 -37.06 -0.87
C THR A 615 29.39 -35.96 -1.71
N ASP A 616 28.68 -35.05 -1.06
CA ASP A 616 28.14 -33.81 -1.64
C ASP A 616 28.96 -32.60 -1.17
N VAL A 617 29.08 -31.57 -2.02
CA VAL A 617 29.68 -30.28 -1.67
C VAL A 617 28.69 -29.19 -2.04
N SER A 618 28.03 -28.64 -1.03
CA SER A 618 26.99 -27.61 -1.15
C SER A 618 27.41 -26.34 -0.43
N ASP A 619 26.80 -25.20 -0.79
CA ASP A 619 26.88 -24.00 0.04
C ASP A 619 25.83 -24.08 1.18
N ASP A 620 25.93 -23.20 2.18
CA ASP A 620 25.11 -23.20 3.38
C ASP A 620 23.97 -22.16 3.28
N PRO A 621 22.68 -22.56 3.24
CA PRO A 621 21.54 -21.63 3.24
C PRO A 621 21.62 -20.58 4.36
N TYR A 622 22.15 -20.95 5.52
CA TYR A 622 22.14 -20.11 6.72
C TYR A 622 23.32 -19.13 6.79
N ARG A 623 24.21 -19.11 5.78
CA ARG A 623 25.29 -18.11 5.71
C ARG A 623 24.92 -16.83 4.96
N PHE A 624 23.67 -16.62 4.58
CA PHE A 624 23.20 -15.43 3.84
C PHE A 624 22.38 -14.48 4.77
N TRP A 625 22.61 -13.15 4.72
CA TRP A 625 21.78 -12.16 5.47
C TRP A 625 20.46 -11.92 4.68
N PRO A 626 19.42 -11.26 5.24
CA PRO A 626 18.14 -11.06 4.55
C PRO A 626 18.24 -10.53 3.11
N THR A 627 17.36 -11.05 2.25
CA THR A 627 17.25 -10.69 0.82
C THR A 627 16.15 -9.65 0.53
N LEU A 628 15.53 -9.12 1.59
CA LEU A 628 14.59 -8.00 1.59
C LEU A 628 15.15 -6.92 2.52
N GLY A 629 15.06 -5.65 2.11
CA GLY A 629 15.48 -4.50 2.90
C GLY A 629 14.37 -3.96 3.81
N GLU A 630 14.75 -3.12 4.79
CA GLU A 630 13.76 -2.53 5.72
C GLU A 630 12.72 -1.64 5.02
N VAL A 631 13.08 -0.99 3.90
CA VAL A 631 12.16 -0.19 3.08
C VAL A 631 11.07 -1.07 2.47
N ASP A 632 11.43 -2.25 1.96
CA ASP A 632 10.49 -3.20 1.36
C ASP A 632 9.49 -3.68 2.42
N LEU A 633 10.00 -4.09 3.60
CA LEU A 633 9.18 -4.53 4.73
C LEU A 633 8.26 -3.42 5.26
N HIS A 634 8.72 -2.17 5.26
CA HIS A 634 7.90 -1.02 5.65
C HIS A 634 6.76 -0.74 4.65
N LEU A 635 7.05 -0.74 3.35
CA LEU A 635 6.05 -0.55 2.30
C LEU A 635 5.04 -1.71 2.22
N ILE A 636 5.48 -2.95 2.51
CA ILE A 636 4.60 -4.11 2.69
C ILE A 636 3.64 -3.85 3.86
N GLY A 637 4.15 -3.42 5.02
CA GLY A 637 3.36 -3.12 6.21
C GLY A 637 2.39 -1.93 6.08
N GLU A 638 2.70 -0.93 5.24
CA GLU A 638 1.73 0.12 4.87
C GLU A 638 0.69 -0.34 3.83
N GLY A 639 0.93 -1.47 3.16
CA GLY A 639 0.11 -1.93 2.04
C GLY A 639 0.27 -1.08 0.79
N ARG A 640 1.50 -0.62 0.49
CA ARG A 640 1.80 0.35 -0.58
C ARG A 640 3.02 -0.05 -1.44
N HIS A 641 3.43 -1.31 -1.40
CA HIS A 641 4.57 -1.80 -2.17
C HIS A 641 4.15 -2.19 -3.59
N GLU A 642 4.08 -1.20 -4.48
CA GLU A 642 3.54 -1.33 -5.85
C GLU A 642 4.24 -2.37 -6.73
N GLN A 643 5.48 -2.77 -6.42
CA GLN A 643 6.21 -3.83 -7.12
C GLN A 643 6.42 -5.07 -6.24
N LEU A 644 5.39 -5.50 -5.51
CA LEU A 644 5.47 -6.57 -4.48
C LEU A 644 6.13 -7.87 -4.96
N TRP A 645 5.94 -8.22 -6.23
CA TRP A 645 6.53 -9.42 -6.84
C TRP A 645 8.05 -9.37 -6.96
N THR A 646 8.69 -8.20 -6.92
CA THR A 646 10.16 -8.09 -7.01
C THR A 646 10.86 -8.44 -5.70
N VAL A 647 10.12 -8.48 -4.58
CA VAL A 647 10.63 -8.73 -3.23
C VAL A 647 10.10 -10.03 -2.62
N LEU A 648 8.80 -10.34 -2.77
CA LEU A 648 8.19 -11.58 -2.27
C LEU A 648 8.21 -12.73 -3.30
N GLY A 649 7.99 -13.95 -2.81
CA GLY A 649 7.97 -15.18 -3.60
C GLY A 649 9.34 -15.84 -3.76
N ALA A 650 9.46 -16.74 -4.75
CA ALA A 650 10.72 -17.33 -5.18
C ALA A 650 11.43 -16.47 -6.23
N ARG A 651 12.68 -16.09 -5.95
CA ARG A 651 13.54 -15.26 -6.81
C ARG A 651 14.92 -15.89 -6.95
N VAL A 652 15.36 -16.21 -8.17
CA VAL A 652 16.74 -16.63 -8.41
C VAL A 652 17.68 -15.43 -8.24
N LEU A 653 18.73 -15.60 -7.45
CA LEU A 653 19.76 -14.59 -7.18
C LEU A 653 21.15 -15.18 -7.41
N HIS A 654 22.09 -14.33 -7.83
CA HIS A 654 23.48 -14.69 -8.07
C HIS A 654 24.39 -13.83 -7.18
N TYR A 655 25.25 -14.47 -6.41
CA TYR A 655 26.24 -13.81 -5.55
C TYR A 655 27.67 -14.18 -5.97
N PRO A 656 28.58 -13.21 -6.11
CA PRO A 656 29.99 -13.50 -6.34
C PRO A 656 30.61 -14.20 -5.12
N SER A 657 31.55 -15.11 -5.35
CA SER A 657 32.18 -15.90 -4.27
C SER A 657 33.60 -16.33 -4.64
N GLU A 658 34.52 -16.30 -3.67
CA GLU A 658 35.93 -16.70 -3.85
C GLU A 658 36.06 -18.19 -4.24
N LEU A 659 35.13 -19.02 -3.76
CA LEU A 659 35.02 -20.44 -4.09
C LEU A 659 34.13 -20.70 -5.33
N GLY A 660 33.84 -19.66 -6.12
CA GLY A 660 33.03 -19.69 -7.34
C GLY A 660 31.58 -19.26 -7.11
N ASP A 661 31.07 -18.42 -8.02
CA ASP A 661 29.78 -17.75 -7.93
C ASP A 661 28.62 -18.67 -7.52
N VAL A 662 27.83 -18.17 -6.57
CA VAL A 662 26.70 -18.90 -5.98
C VAL A 662 25.42 -18.45 -6.67
N THR A 663 24.76 -19.38 -7.35
CA THR A 663 23.37 -19.20 -7.80
C THR A 663 22.46 -19.99 -6.86
N GLY A 664 21.35 -19.38 -6.44
CA GLY A 664 20.35 -20.00 -5.58
C GLY A 664 19.02 -19.27 -5.68
N THR A 665 18.03 -19.74 -4.94
CA THR A 665 16.70 -19.10 -4.89
C THR A 665 16.45 -18.54 -3.51
N SER A 666 16.10 -17.25 -3.42
CA SER A 666 15.48 -16.69 -2.23
C SER A 666 13.99 -16.97 -2.27
N PHE A 667 13.48 -17.55 -1.19
CA PHE A 667 12.07 -17.76 -0.93
C PHE A 667 11.63 -16.76 0.12
N SER A 668 10.48 -16.13 -0.08
CA SER A 668 9.94 -15.18 0.90
C SER A 668 8.41 -15.14 0.85
N VAL A 669 7.77 -15.14 2.03
CA VAL A 669 6.31 -15.24 2.15
C VAL A 669 5.79 -14.46 3.35
N TRP A 670 4.64 -13.81 3.21
CA TRP A 670 3.93 -13.19 4.31
C TRP A 670 3.02 -14.23 5.02
N ALA A 671 3.31 -14.49 6.29
CA ALA A 671 2.60 -15.45 7.14
C ALA A 671 2.71 -15.01 8.63
N PRO A 672 2.08 -13.88 9.02
CA PRO A 672 2.30 -13.22 10.30
C PRO A 672 1.90 -14.05 11.52
N HIS A 673 0.93 -14.95 11.41
CA HIS A 673 0.50 -15.80 12.52
C HIS A 673 1.24 -17.14 12.57
N ALA A 674 2.13 -17.44 11.61
CA ALA A 674 2.88 -18.69 11.60
C ALA A 674 3.85 -18.78 12.80
N ARG A 675 4.03 -19.99 13.33
CA ARG A 675 5.03 -20.30 14.36
C ARG A 675 6.39 -20.69 13.77
N GLY A 676 6.37 -21.15 12.52
CA GLY A 676 7.53 -21.57 11.74
C GLY A 676 7.12 -21.79 10.29
N VAL A 677 8.01 -21.46 9.36
CA VAL A 677 7.83 -21.71 7.93
C VAL A 677 9.07 -22.44 7.40
N ARG A 678 8.89 -23.33 6.43
CA ARG A 678 9.96 -24.01 5.70
C ARG A 678 9.66 -24.02 4.21
N VAL A 679 10.69 -24.16 3.39
CA VAL A 679 10.52 -24.52 1.97
C VAL A 679 10.76 -26.02 1.76
N VAL A 680 9.88 -26.67 1.01
CA VAL A 680 9.97 -28.09 0.60
C VAL A 680 10.00 -28.20 -0.91
N GLY A 681 10.73 -29.17 -1.46
CA GLY A 681 10.79 -29.39 -2.91
C GLY A 681 11.67 -30.56 -3.30
N GLY A 682 11.94 -30.69 -4.61
CA GLY A 682 12.81 -31.75 -5.16
C GLY A 682 14.20 -31.76 -4.50
N PHE A 683 14.83 -30.59 -4.42
CA PHE A 683 16.14 -30.34 -3.81
C PHE A 683 16.29 -30.76 -2.33
N ASN A 684 15.20 -31.01 -1.59
CA ASN A 684 15.25 -31.47 -0.21
C ASN A 684 14.39 -32.72 0.08
N HIS A 685 14.03 -33.46 -0.97
CA HIS A 685 13.19 -34.66 -0.90
C HIS A 685 11.85 -34.45 -0.19
N TRP A 686 11.31 -33.22 -0.27
CA TRP A 686 10.10 -32.77 0.42
C TRP A 686 10.19 -32.84 1.96
N ASP A 687 11.39 -32.76 2.55
CA ASP A 687 11.61 -32.63 4.01
C ASP A 687 12.10 -31.22 4.37
N GLY A 688 11.17 -30.39 4.83
CA GLY A 688 11.41 -28.97 5.11
C GLY A 688 12.31 -28.73 6.33
N ARG A 689 12.60 -29.74 7.15
CA ARG A 689 13.37 -29.57 8.39
C ARG A 689 14.81 -29.07 8.14
N SER A 690 15.35 -29.26 6.94
CA SER A 690 16.66 -28.72 6.54
C SER A 690 16.62 -27.27 6.06
N HIS A 691 15.44 -26.75 5.71
CA HIS A 691 15.24 -25.46 5.05
C HIS A 691 14.14 -24.66 5.75
N ALA A 692 14.29 -24.49 7.07
CA ALA A 692 13.45 -23.60 7.87
C ALA A 692 13.81 -22.14 7.57
N MET A 693 12.79 -21.30 7.43
CA MET A 693 12.90 -19.88 7.11
C MET A 693 13.03 -19.05 8.39
N ARG A 694 13.66 -17.86 8.31
CA ARG A 694 13.66 -16.88 9.40
C ARG A 694 12.45 -15.96 9.29
N SER A 695 11.87 -15.58 10.42
CA SER A 695 10.95 -14.44 10.49
C SER A 695 11.74 -13.12 10.47
N LEU A 696 11.29 -12.14 9.69
CA LEU A 696 11.86 -10.80 9.57
C LEU A 696 11.14 -9.82 10.53
N GLY A 697 11.17 -10.15 11.82
CA GLY A 697 10.63 -9.32 12.90
C GLY A 697 9.11 -9.15 12.86
N SER A 698 8.63 -7.94 13.13
CA SER A 698 7.20 -7.61 13.19
C SER A 698 6.50 -7.50 11.83
N SER A 699 7.23 -7.66 10.72
CA SER A 699 6.65 -7.60 9.35
C SER A 699 5.75 -8.79 9.01
N GLY A 700 5.88 -9.91 9.73
CA GLY A 700 5.21 -11.16 9.39
C GLY A 700 5.76 -11.85 8.13
N VAL A 701 6.82 -11.30 7.51
CA VAL A 701 7.49 -11.92 6.36
C VAL A 701 8.52 -12.94 6.83
N TRP A 702 8.50 -14.10 6.22
CA TRP A 702 9.47 -15.18 6.39
C TRP A 702 10.39 -15.24 5.17
N GLU A 703 11.67 -15.54 5.36
CA GLU A 703 12.66 -15.57 4.27
C GLU A 703 13.73 -16.66 4.45
N LEU A 704 14.19 -17.24 3.34
CA LEU A 704 15.40 -18.06 3.24
C LEU A 704 15.99 -18.05 1.83
N PHE A 705 17.30 -17.84 1.71
CA PHE A 705 18.05 -18.13 0.50
C PHE A 705 18.58 -19.57 0.50
N VAL A 706 18.28 -20.33 -0.55
CA VAL A 706 18.74 -21.72 -0.73
C VAL A 706 19.67 -21.80 -1.94
N PRO A 707 21.00 -21.92 -1.72
CA PRO A 707 21.98 -22.14 -2.78
C PRO A 707 21.71 -23.40 -3.60
N GLY A 708 22.06 -23.37 -4.89
CA GLY A 708 21.96 -24.50 -5.80
C GLY A 708 20.57 -24.73 -6.42
N VAL A 709 19.50 -24.19 -5.81
CA VAL A 709 18.16 -24.14 -6.42
C VAL A 709 18.18 -23.15 -7.60
N ARG A 710 17.51 -23.50 -8.70
CA ARG A 710 17.48 -22.73 -9.95
C ARG A 710 16.07 -22.72 -10.56
N GLY A 711 15.88 -21.97 -11.65
CA GLY A 711 14.66 -22.05 -12.45
C GLY A 711 14.29 -23.49 -12.82
N GLY A 712 12.99 -23.81 -12.73
CA GLY A 712 12.41 -25.12 -13.00
C GLY A 712 12.24 -26.06 -11.79
N GLU A 713 12.80 -25.74 -10.62
CA GLU A 713 12.61 -26.54 -9.40
C GLU A 713 11.17 -26.38 -8.84
N VAL A 714 10.54 -27.50 -8.51
CA VAL A 714 9.21 -27.56 -7.89
C VAL A 714 9.34 -27.42 -6.36
N TYR A 715 8.55 -26.53 -5.77
CA TYR A 715 8.52 -26.28 -4.33
C TYR A 715 7.10 -26.02 -3.77
N LYS A 716 7.00 -26.09 -2.45
CA LYS A 716 5.90 -25.59 -1.61
C LYS A 716 6.44 -24.99 -0.32
N LEU A 717 5.57 -24.33 0.42
CA LEU A 717 5.83 -23.80 1.75
C LEU A 717 5.17 -24.69 2.79
N GLU A 718 5.93 -25.22 3.76
CA GLU A 718 5.37 -25.83 4.96
C GLU A 718 5.20 -24.76 6.04
N ILE A 719 3.96 -24.48 6.42
CA ILE A 719 3.60 -23.44 7.40
C ILE A 719 3.03 -24.11 8.65
N GLN A 720 3.58 -23.78 9.82
CA GLN A 720 3.03 -24.20 11.12
C GLN A 720 2.11 -23.12 11.67
N GLY A 721 0.82 -23.42 11.77
CA GLY A 721 -0.15 -22.50 12.39
C GLY A 721 0.00 -22.39 13.91
N GLN A 722 -0.76 -21.48 14.52
CA GLN A 722 -0.82 -21.35 15.99
C GLN A 722 -1.28 -22.64 16.68
N ASP A 723 -2.13 -23.43 15.99
CA ASP A 723 -2.56 -24.77 16.38
C ASP A 723 -1.43 -25.83 16.39
N GLY A 724 -0.23 -25.48 15.93
CA GLY A 724 0.94 -26.36 15.86
C GLY A 724 0.94 -27.33 14.68
N VAL A 725 -0.07 -27.27 13.80
CA VAL A 725 -0.21 -28.15 12.64
C VAL A 725 0.56 -27.59 11.45
N TRP A 726 1.41 -28.43 10.84
CA TRP A 726 2.11 -28.12 9.59
C TRP A 726 1.20 -28.36 8.39
N ARG A 727 1.13 -27.40 7.47
CA ARG A 727 0.33 -27.44 6.23
C ARG A 727 1.22 -27.10 5.04
N GLN A 728 1.04 -27.78 3.92
CA GLN A 728 1.74 -27.46 2.68
C GLN A 728 0.91 -26.53 1.80
N LYS A 729 1.46 -25.37 1.51
CA LYS A 729 0.87 -24.31 0.69
C LYS A 729 1.67 -24.11 -0.60
N ALA A 730 0.97 -23.82 -1.70
CA ALA A 730 1.55 -23.14 -2.85
C ALA A 730 1.94 -21.70 -2.44
N ASP A 731 2.95 -21.14 -3.10
CA ASP A 731 3.36 -19.75 -2.89
C ASP A 731 2.30 -18.78 -3.47
N PRO A 732 1.74 -17.84 -2.67
CA PRO A 732 0.84 -16.80 -3.16
C PRO A 732 1.43 -15.97 -4.30
N MET A 733 2.77 -15.81 -4.31
CA MET A 733 3.56 -15.06 -5.27
C MET A 733 4.24 -15.97 -6.30
N ALA A 734 3.75 -17.21 -6.47
CA ALA A 734 4.23 -18.11 -7.50
C ALA A 734 4.12 -17.47 -8.89
N ARG A 735 5.25 -17.44 -9.62
CA ARG A 735 5.35 -16.93 -11.00
C ARG A 735 5.18 -18.03 -12.05
N GLN A 736 5.27 -19.28 -11.64
CA GLN A 736 5.03 -20.48 -12.44
C GLN A 736 4.55 -21.60 -11.51
N THR A 737 3.82 -22.57 -12.06
CA THR A 737 3.12 -23.65 -11.34
C THR A 737 3.29 -24.98 -12.06
N GLU A 738 3.07 -26.09 -11.34
CA GLU A 738 2.86 -27.39 -11.98
C GLU A 738 1.48 -27.47 -12.65
N VAL A 739 1.37 -28.29 -13.70
CA VAL A 739 0.10 -28.51 -14.42
C VAL A 739 -0.96 -29.15 -13.51
N PRO A 740 -2.14 -28.52 -13.31
CA PRO A 740 -3.21 -29.09 -12.49
C PRO A 740 -3.60 -30.51 -12.94
N PRO A 741 -3.88 -31.45 -12.00
CA PRO A 741 -4.16 -31.23 -10.58
C PRO A 741 -2.92 -31.24 -9.66
N ALA A 742 -1.71 -31.16 -10.21
CA ALA A 742 -0.53 -30.85 -9.40
C ALA A 742 -0.63 -29.42 -8.85
N THR A 743 0.09 -29.14 -7.77
CA THR A 743 -0.13 -27.93 -6.93
C THR A 743 1.15 -27.33 -6.37
N GLY A 744 2.31 -27.82 -6.78
CA GLY A 744 3.59 -27.18 -6.51
C GLY A 744 3.73 -25.87 -7.27
N SER A 745 4.36 -24.90 -6.61
CA SER A 745 4.91 -23.72 -7.27
C SER A 745 6.22 -24.11 -7.95
N VAL A 746 6.58 -23.43 -9.04
CA VAL A 746 7.83 -23.66 -9.77
C VAL A 746 8.67 -22.39 -9.68
N VAL A 747 9.96 -22.54 -9.37
CA VAL A 747 10.90 -21.41 -9.39
C VAL A 747 11.01 -20.92 -10.84
N ALA A 748 10.59 -19.69 -11.11
CA ALA A 748 10.65 -19.10 -12.43
C ALA A 748 11.88 -18.20 -12.58
N GLU A 749 12.57 -18.34 -13.71
CA GLU A 749 13.69 -17.49 -14.13
C GLU A 749 13.44 -17.17 -15.61
N SER A 750 12.97 -15.96 -15.91
CA SER A 750 12.64 -15.55 -17.27
C SER A 750 13.91 -15.17 -18.03
N SER A 751 13.94 -15.50 -19.31
CA SER A 751 14.95 -15.00 -20.26
C SER A 751 14.33 -14.35 -21.49
N TYR A 752 13.02 -14.10 -21.44
CA TYR A 752 12.28 -13.48 -22.54
C TYR A 752 12.80 -12.07 -22.84
N THR A 753 12.87 -11.74 -24.12
CA THR A 753 13.21 -10.39 -24.60
C THR A 753 12.09 -9.94 -25.52
N TRP A 754 11.35 -8.92 -25.08
CA TRP A 754 10.23 -8.34 -25.83
C TRP A 754 10.68 -7.64 -27.12
N SER A 755 9.73 -7.47 -28.05
CA SER A 755 9.96 -6.75 -29.32
C SER A 755 8.91 -5.66 -29.59
N ASP A 756 8.08 -5.34 -28.59
CA ASP A 756 6.88 -4.51 -28.66
C ASP A 756 7.05 -3.06 -28.18
N ASP A 757 8.29 -2.57 -27.97
CA ASP A 757 8.60 -1.18 -27.56
C ASP A 757 7.79 -0.11 -28.34
N ALA A 758 7.59 -0.34 -29.64
CA ALA A 758 6.84 0.55 -30.51
C ALA A 758 5.32 0.55 -30.21
N TRP A 759 4.75 -0.61 -29.85
CA TRP A 759 3.36 -0.74 -29.41
C TRP A 759 3.14 -0.05 -28.08
N LEU A 760 4.01 -0.30 -27.09
CA LEU A 760 3.91 0.33 -25.76
C LEU A 760 4.02 1.86 -25.83
N ALA A 761 4.92 2.38 -26.66
CA ALA A 761 5.05 3.82 -26.92
C ALA A 761 3.82 4.41 -27.63
N GLU A 762 3.21 3.65 -28.56
CA GLU A 762 1.98 4.04 -29.25
C GLU A 762 0.77 4.05 -28.31
N ARG A 763 0.62 3.02 -27.46
CA ARG A 763 -0.40 2.92 -26.41
C ARG A 763 -0.33 4.11 -25.46
N ALA A 764 0.84 4.34 -24.86
CA ALA A 764 1.03 5.42 -23.89
C ALA A 764 0.80 6.84 -24.46
N ALA A 765 0.85 7.00 -25.79
CA ALA A 765 0.60 8.27 -26.49
C ALA A 765 -0.84 8.44 -27.00
N ARG A 766 -1.72 7.44 -26.85
CA ARG A 766 -3.10 7.45 -27.33
C ARG A 766 -4.11 7.37 -26.20
N ASP A 767 -5.32 7.84 -26.49
CA ASP A 767 -6.51 7.59 -25.68
C ASP A 767 -7.27 6.39 -26.26
N PRO A 768 -7.34 5.24 -25.57
CA PRO A 768 -8.09 4.08 -26.04
C PRO A 768 -9.62 4.30 -25.99
N HIS A 769 -10.12 5.23 -25.17
CA HIS A 769 -11.56 5.48 -25.02
C HIS A 769 -12.18 6.14 -26.25
N SER A 770 -11.45 7.09 -26.87
CA SER A 770 -11.85 7.72 -28.14
C SER A 770 -11.39 6.97 -29.39
N GLY A 771 -10.69 5.83 -29.26
CA GLY A 771 -10.27 4.99 -30.39
C GLY A 771 -11.29 3.92 -30.82
N PRO A 772 -11.05 3.20 -31.93
CA PRO A 772 -11.81 2.01 -32.30
C PRO A 772 -11.47 0.84 -31.36
N MET A 773 -12.49 0.24 -30.73
CA MET A 773 -12.33 -0.97 -29.91
C MET A 773 -13.43 -1.99 -30.25
N SER A 774 -13.05 -2.99 -31.03
CA SER A 774 -13.79 -4.23 -31.29
C SER A 774 -12.94 -5.40 -30.77
N VAL A 775 -13.50 -6.14 -29.81
CA VAL A 775 -12.85 -7.14 -28.96
C VAL A 775 -13.35 -8.54 -29.30
N TYR A 776 -12.43 -9.49 -29.47
CA TYR A 776 -12.74 -10.92 -29.58
C TYR A 776 -12.48 -11.59 -28.23
N GLU A 777 -13.53 -12.04 -27.54
CA GLU A 777 -13.40 -12.70 -26.23
C GLU A 777 -13.13 -14.20 -26.40
N VAL A 778 -12.13 -14.73 -25.69
CA VAL A 778 -11.54 -16.06 -25.92
C VAL A 778 -11.24 -16.80 -24.62
N HIS A 779 -11.74 -18.03 -24.50
CA HIS A 779 -11.23 -19.01 -23.54
C HIS A 779 -10.18 -19.91 -24.22
N LEU A 780 -8.90 -19.66 -23.92
CA LEU A 780 -7.75 -20.28 -24.60
C LEU A 780 -7.85 -21.81 -24.69
N GLY A 781 -8.25 -22.47 -23.60
CA GLY A 781 -8.29 -23.94 -23.52
C GLY A 781 -9.38 -24.62 -24.35
N SER A 782 -10.35 -23.87 -24.89
CA SER A 782 -11.49 -24.42 -25.64
C SER A 782 -11.75 -23.76 -27.00
N TRP A 783 -11.01 -22.69 -27.34
CA TRP A 783 -10.96 -22.16 -28.71
C TRP A 783 -10.53 -23.26 -29.69
N ARG A 784 -9.35 -23.86 -29.44
CA ARG A 784 -8.84 -25.08 -30.07
C ARG A 784 -8.08 -25.88 -29.01
N GLN A 785 -8.59 -27.06 -28.67
CA GLN A 785 -7.99 -27.90 -27.63
C GLN A 785 -6.63 -28.47 -28.07
N GLY A 786 -5.71 -28.56 -27.12
CA GLY A 786 -4.38 -29.13 -27.31
C GLY A 786 -3.34 -28.17 -27.87
N LEU A 787 -3.65 -26.86 -27.98
CA LEU A 787 -2.67 -25.83 -28.33
C LEU A 787 -1.92 -25.30 -27.10
N SER A 788 -0.62 -25.09 -27.28
CA SER A 788 0.24 -24.29 -26.41
C SER A 788 0.09 -22.78 -26.66
N TYR A 789 0.62 -21.93 -25.76
CA TYR A 789 0.70 -20.48 -25.99
C TYR A 789 1.47 -20.14 -27.28
N THR A 790 2.53 -20.89 -27.61
CA THR A 790 3.28 -20.74 -28.87
C THR A 790 2.45 -21.07 -30.10
N GLU A 791 1.63 -22.13 -30.07
CA GLU A 791 0.74 -22.46 -31.18
C GLU A 791 -0.45 -21.49 -31.28
N LEU A 792 -0.88 -20.90 -30.17
CA LEU A 792 -1.84 -19.79 -30.15
C LEU A 792 -1.23 -18.51 -30.75
N ALA A 793 0.05 -18.24 -30.50
CA ALA A 793 0.79 -17.11 -31.08
C ALA A 793 0.83 -17.15 -32.62
N GLU A 794 0.75 -18.33 -33.23
CA GLU A 794 0.54 -18.48 -34.67
C GLU A 794 -0.96 -18.46 -35.05
N GLN A 795 -1.76 -19.34 -34.45
CA GLN A 795 -3.12 -19.63 -34.93
C GLN A 795 -4.16 -18.59 -34.51
N LEU A 796 -4.15 -18.16 -33.24
CA LEU A 796 -5.10 -17.19 -32.71
C LEU A 796 -4.80 -15.81 -33.29
N VAL A 797 -3.53 -15.39 -33.30
CA VAL A 797 -3.09 -14.11 -33.89
C VAL A 797 -3.49 -14.05 -35.37
N GLY A 798 -3.22 -15.11 -36.14
CA GLY A 798 -3.61 -15.20 -37.55
C GLY A 798 -5.14 -15.10 -37.75
N HIS A 799 -5.94 -15.71 -36.88
CA HIS A 799 -7.40 -15.66 -36.93
C HIS A 799 -7.95 -14.27 -36.59
N VAL A 800 -7.55 -13.70 -35.45
CA VAL A 800 -8.01 -12.39 -34.96
C VAL A 800 -7.63 -11.27 -35.94
N THR A 801 -6.40 -11.32 -36.48
CA THR A 801 -5.92 -10.38 -37.50
C THR A 801 -6.71 -10.50 -38.81
N ALA A 802 -6.99 -11.73 -39.27
CA ALA A 802 -7.76 -11.96 -40.49
C ALA A 802 -9.21 -11.46 -40.40
N LEU A 803 -9.82 -11.53 -39.21
CA LEU A 803 -11.16 -10.97 -38.94
C LEU A 803 -11.14 -9.47 -38.60
N GLY A 804 -9.96 -8.85 -38.50
CA GLY A 804 -9.80 -7.40 -38.35
C GLY A 804 -10.22 -6.82 -37.00
N PHE A 805 -10.36 -7.65 -35.96
CA PHE A 805 -10.54 -7.17 -34.58
C PHE A 805 -9.37 -6.28 -34.15
N THR A 806 -9.58 -5.50 -33.10
CA THR A 806 -8.54 -4.58 -32.55
C THR A 806 -7.91 -5.10 -31.27
N HIS A 807 -8.64 -5.93 -30.53
CA HIS A 807 -8.22 -6.46 -29.24
C HIS A 807 -8.68 -7.91 -29.11
N VAL A 808 -8.00 -8.68 -28.26
CA VAL A 808 -8.48 -9.94 -27.71
C VAL A 808 -8.73 -9.75 -26.21
N GLU A 809 -9.83 -10.30 -25.68
CA GLU A 809 -10.08 -10.39 -24.24
C GLU A 809 -9.99 -11.86 -23.82
N LEU A 810 -9.09 -12.15 -22.89
CA LEU A 810 -8.80 -13.51 -22.44
C LEU A 810 -9.53 -13.77 -21.13
N LEU A 811 -10.38 -14.80 -21.10
CA LEU A 811 -10.89 -15.36 -19.84
C LEU A 811 -9.71 -15.74 -18.91
N PRO A 812 -9.91 -15.76 -17.57
CA PRO A 812 -8.80 -15.60 -16.62
C PRO A 812 -7.64 -16.56 -16.86
N VAL A 813 -6.50 -15.99 -17.27
CA VAL A 813 -5.28 -16.76 -17.58
C VAL A 813 -4.46 -17.09 -16.34
N ALA A 814 -4.76 -16.50 -15.18
CA ALA A 814 -4.09 -16.82 -13.92
C ALA A 814 -4.34 -18.29 -13.51
N GLU A 815 -3.38 -18.92 -12.81
CA GLU A 815 -3.48 -20.35 -12.50
C GLU A 815 -4.65 -20.67 -11.56
N HIS A 816 -5.44 -21.65 -11.97
CA HIS A 816 -6.67 -22.12 -11.34
C HIS A 816 -6.70 -23.66 -11.35
N PRO A 817 -7.18 -24.35 -10.31
CA PRO A 817 -7.06 -25.80 -10.21
C PRO A 817 -8.05 -26.55 -11.12
N PHE A 818 -9.24 -25.99 -11.33
CA PHE A 818 -10.35 -26.65 -12.01
C PHE A 818 -10.73 -25.93 -13.30
N GLY A 819 -10.54 -26.55 -14.47
CA GLY A 819 -10.85 -25.92 -15.77
C GLY A 819 -12.34 -25.60 -15.97
N GLY A 820 -13.24 -26.32 -15.27
CA GLY A 820 -14.68 -26.04 -15.29
C GLY A 820 -15.10 -24.78 -14.53
N SER A 821 -14.18 -24.04 -13.89
CA SER A 821 -14.44 -22.66 -13.42
C SER A 821 -14.14 -21.60 -14.49
N TRP A 822 -13.65 -22.02 -15.67
CA TRP A 822 -13.25 -21.18 -16.81
C TRP A 822 -12.12 -20.17 -16.51
N GLY A 823 -11.50 -20.27 -15.33
CA GLY A 823 -10.49 -19.35 -14.83
C GLY A 823 -10.92 -18.61 -13.56
N TYR A 824 -12.23 -18.42 -13.31
CA TYR A 824 -12.76 -17.56 -12.24
C TYR A 824 -12.56 -18.09 -10.81
N GLN A 825 -11.85 -19.20 -10.61
CA GLN A 825 -11.44 -19.67 -9.28
C GLN A 825 -9.92 -19.77 -9.21
N VAL A 826 -9.27 -18.61 -9.18
CA VAL A 826 -7.80 -18.46 -9.20
C VAL A 826 -7.17 -18.90 -7.88
N THR A 827 -6.03 -19.60 -7.96
CA THR A 827 -5.22 -19.99 -6.79
C THR A 827 -3.79 -19.44 -6.81
N SER A 828 -3.23 -19.10 -7.98
CA SER A 828 -1.92 -18.45 -8.07
C SER A 828 -1.97 -17.24 -9.00
N TYR A 829 -2.31 -16.10 -8.40
CA TYR A 829 -2.58 -14.84 -9.09
C TYR A 829 -1.42 -14.30 -9.93
N TYR A 830 -0.18 -14.64 -9.57
CA TYR A 830 1.05 -14.17 -10.21
C TYR A 830 1.62 -15.15 -11.25
N ALA A 831 0.92 -16.23 -11.60
CA ALA A 831 1.34 -17.17 -12.63
C ALA A 831 0.28 -17.30 -13.74
N PRO A 832 0.62 -17.18 -15.04
CA PRO A 832 -0.23 -17.66 -16.10
C PRO A 832 -0.34 -19.19 -16.02
N THR A 833 -1.50 -19.73 -16.37
CA THR A 833 -1.81 -21.15 -16.20
C THR A 833 -0.84 -22.01 -17.01
N SER A 834 -0.27 -22.99 -16.32
CA SER A 834 0.71 -23.93 -16.87
C SER A 834 0.13 -24.91 -17.90
N ARG A 835 -1.20 -24.94 -18.07
CA ARG A 835 -1.92 -25.79 -19.04
C ARG A 835 -1.45 -25.62 -20.49
N PHE A 836 -1.01 -24.41 -20.87
CA PHE A 836 -0.64 -24.08 -22.25
C PHE A 836 0.86 -23.81 -22.42
N GLY A 837 1.66 -23.89 -21.36
CA GLY A 837 3.11 -23.66 -21.42
C GLY A 837 3.64 -22.86 -20.23
N SER A 838 4.85 -22.34 -20.40
CA SER A 838 5.57 -21.50 -19.44
C SER A 838 5.15 -20.02 -19.51
N PRO A 839 5.49 -19.19 -18.50
CA PRO A 839 5.25 -17.75 -18.54
C PRO A 839 5.89 -17.05 -19.74
N ASP A 840 7.09 -17.48 -20.17
CA ASP A 840 7.76 -16.89 -21.33
C ASP A 840 7.06 -17.24 -22.66
N GLU A 841 6.37 -18.38 -22.74
CA GLU A 841 5.50 -18.69 -23.90
C GLU A 841 4.21 -17.86 -23.89
N PHE A 842 3.67 -17.49 -22.71
CA PHE A 842 2.58 -16.52 -22.62
C PHE A 842 3.04 -15.11 -23.02
N ARG A 843 4.24 -14.67 -22.62
CA ARG A 843 4.85 -13.42 -23.14
C ARG A 843 4.96 -13.43 -24.66
N HIS A 844 5.37 -14.57 -25.24
CA HIS A 844 5.45 -14.73 -26.69
C HIS A 844 4.08 -14.57 -27.40
N LEU A 845 2.99 -15.07 -26.79
CA LEU A 845 1.64 -14.85 -27.31
C LEU A 845 1.27 -13.35 -27.32
N VAL A 846 1.57 -12.62 -26.24
CA VAL A 846 1.29 -11.17 -26.14
C VAL A 846 2.15 -10.37 -27.14
N ASP A 847 3.46 -10.63 -27.20
CA ASP A 847 4.40 -9.99 -28.13
C ASP A 847 3.99 -10.22 -29.60
N ALA A 848 3.48 -11.42 -29.93
CA ALA A 848 2.93 -11.73 -31.25
C ALA A 848 1.61 -10.99 -31.57
N LEU A 849 0.75 -10.78 -30.56
CA LEU A 849 -0.46 -9.96 -30.69
C LEU A 849 -0.10 -8.47 -30.92
N HIS A 850 0.83 -7.93 -30.14
CA HIS A 850 1.32 -6.55 -30.28
C HIS A 850 2.01 -6.34 -31.63
N ALA A 851 2.83 -7.29 -32.10
CA ALA A 851 3.44 -7.26 -33.43
C ALA A 851 2.42 -7.31 -34.59
N ALA A 852 1.22 -7.87 -34.35
CA ALA A 852 0.10 -7.83 -35.29
C ALA A 852 -0.80 -6.58 -35.13
N GLY A 853 -0.53 -5.71 -34.15
CA GLY A 853 -1.33 -4.54 -33.83
C GLY A 853 -2.66 -4.85 -33.12
N ILE A 854 -2.69 -5.95 -32.35
CA ILE A 854 -3.84 -6.40 -31.58
C ILE A 854 -3.54 -6.20 -30.09
N GLY A 855 -4.40 -5.46 -29.38
CA GLY A 855 -4.26 -5.29 -27.94
C GLY A 855 -4.76 -6.47 -27.12
N VAL A 856 -4.23 -6.65 -25.91
CA VAL A 856 -4.54 -7.79 -25.03
C VAL A 856 -5.22 -7.32 -23.74
N ILE A 857 -6.46 -7.74 -23.54
CA ILE A 857 -7.21 -7.56 -22.28
C ILE A 857 -7.25 -8.91 -21.56
N VAL A 858 -7.10 -8.90 -20.24
CA VAL A 858 -7.20 -10.10 -19.39
C VAL A 858 -8.29 -9.94 -18.34
N ASP A 859 -9.11 -10.98 -18.18
CA ASP A 859 -10.03 -11.08 -17.06
C ASP A 859 -9.26 -11.26 -15.74
N TRP A 860 -9.43 -10.27 -14.86
CA TRP A 860 -8.80 -10.20 -13.56
C TRP A 860 -9.83 -10.42 -12.46
N VAL A 861 -9.53 -11.31 -11.51
CA VAL A 861 -10.52 -11.87 -10.57
C VAL A 861 -10.18 -11.53 -9.11
N PRO A 862 -10.21 -10.26 -8.70
CA PRO A 862 -9.94 -9.86 -7.32
C PRO A 862 -11.11 -10.16 -6.36
N GLY A 863 -12.31 -10.44 -6.87
CA GLY A 863 -13.53 -10.49 -6.06
C GLY A 863 -13.59 -11.63 -5.04
N HIS A 864 -12.99 -12.78 -5.38
CA HIS A 864 -13.07 -14.01 -4.59
C HIS A 864 -11.96 -15.01 -4.94
N PHE A 865 -11.73 -15.98 -4.06
CA PHE A 865 -10.84 -17.13 -4.30
C PHE A 865 -11.42 -18.43 -3.69
N PRO A 866 -11.05 -19.62 -4.19
CA PRO A 866 -11.66 -20.88 -3.74
C PRO A 866 -11.09 -21.36 -2.40
N LYS A 867 -11.79 -22.32 -1.77
CA LYS A 867 -11.48 -22.85 -0.43
C LYS A 867 -10.38 -23.92 -0.40
N ASP A 868 -9.63 -24.09 -1.48
CA ASP A 868 -8.58 -25.09 -1.61
C ASP A 868 -7.50 -24.97 -0.53
N GLU A 869 -7.33 -26.02 0.29
CA GLU A 869 -6.43 -25.99 1.46
C GLU A 869 -4.97 -25.76 1.07
N PHE A 870 -4.55 -26.08 -0.17
CA PHE A 870 -3.19 -25.82 -0.64
C PHE A 870 -2.94 -24.35 -1.04
N ALA A 871 -3.98 -23.52 -1.16
CA ALA A 871 -3.90 -22.13 -1.65
C ALA A 871 -4.13 -21.10 -0.51
N LEU A 872 -4.70 -19.93 -0.82
CA LEU A 872 -4.81 -18.79 0.11
C LEU A 872 -5.72 -19.02 1.33
N ALA A 873 -6.66 -19.96 1.28
CA ALA A 873 -7.63 -20.20 2.35
C ALA A 873 -6.92 -20.56 3.68
N ARG A 874 -7.19 -19.78 4.74
CA ARG A 874 -6.56 -19.89 6.08
C ARG A 874 -5.04 -20.07 6.00
N PHE A 875 -4.38 -19.21 5.23
CA PHE A 875 -3.01 -19.44 4.75
C PHE A 875 -2.00 -19.86 5.83
N ASP A 876 -1.98 -19.17 6.97
CA ASP A 876 -1.10 -19.45 8.11
C ASP A 876 -1.80 -20.14 9.29
N GLY A 877 -2.96 -20.77 9.03
CA GLY A 877 -3.78 -21.50 10.00
C GLY A 877 -5.04 -20.77 10.43
N GLU A 878 -5.07 -19.44 10.30
CA GLU A 878 -6.20 -18.56 10.61
C GLU A 878 -6.57 -17.73 9.35
N PRO A 879 -7.76 -17.09 9.31
CA PRO A 879 -8.12 -16.18 8.23
C PRO A 879 -7.05 -15.09 8.03
N LEU A 880 -6.46 -15.05 6.82
CA LEU A 880 -5.34 -14.16 6.51
C LEU A 880 -5.62 -13.30 5.28
N TYR A 881 -5.94 -13.95 4.16
CA TYR A 881 -6.35 -13.29 2.92
C TYR A 881 -7.86 -13.05 2.89
N GLU A 882 -8.65 -13.94 3.49
CA GLU A 882 -10.10 -13.83 3.61
C GLU A 882 -10.52 -13.03 4.85
N HIS A 883 -11.63 -12.29 4.75
CA HIS A 883 -12.15 -11.52 5.89
C HIS A 883 -12.64 -12.46 7.02
N PRO A 884 -12.25 -12.24 8.30
CA PRO A 884 -12.47 -13.20 9.38
C PRO A 884 -13.94 -13.40 9.80
N ASP A 885 -14.82 -12.43 9.55
CA ASP A 885 -16.28 -12.60 9.68
C ASP A 885 -16.84 -13.26 8.40
N PRO A 886 -17.39 -14.49 8.45
CA PRO A 886 -17.92 -15.19 7.27
C PRO A 886 -19.05 -14.44 6.56
N ARG A 887 -19.78 -13.56 7.26
CA ARG A 887 -20.87 -12.76 6.67
C ARG A 887 -20.36 -11.70 5.69
N LYS A 888 -19.06 -11.38 5.75
CA LYS A 888 -18.35 -10.57 4.75
C LYS A 888 -17.41 -11.43 3.89
N GLY A 889 -16.70 -12.38 4.52
CA GLY A 889 -15.62 -13.18 3.95
C GLY A 889 -16.02 -14.40 3.12
N GLU A 890 -17.31 -14.66 2.88
CA GLU A 890 -17.76 -15.82 2.10
C GLU A 890 -18.90 -15.50 1.12
N HIS A 891 -18.80 -15.99 -0.12
CA HIS A 891 -19.93 -16.11 -1.05
C HIS A 891 -20.51 -17.53 -0.92
N VAL A 892 -21.54 -17.67 -0.09
CA VAL A 892 -22.11 -18.97 0.31
C VAL A 892 -22.67 -19.76 -0.87
N GLU A 893 -23.30 -19.09 -1.84
CA GLU A 893 -23.84 -19.73 -3.05
C GLU A 893 -22.75 -20.28 -3.99
N TRP A 894 -21.57 -19.65 -4.00
CA TRP A 894 -20.43 -20.03 -4.85
C TRP A 894 -19.44 -20.96 -4.14
N GLY A 895 -19.50 -21.02 -2.80
CA GLY A 895 -18.56 -21.80 -1.98
C GLY A 895 -17.16 -21.20 -1.89
N THR A 896 -16.98 -19.92 -2.24
CA THR A 896 -15.68 -19.22 -2.29
C THR A 896 -15.52 -18.18 -1.19
N LEU A 897 -14.28 -17.79 -0.92
CA LEU A 897 -13.91 -16.78 0.08
C LEU A 897 -13.75 -15.40 -0.56
N VAL A 898 -14.04 -14.35 0.20
CA VAL A 898 -13.91 -12.94 -0.20
C VAL A 898 -12.70 -12.34 0.52
N PRO A 899 -11.78 -11.66 -0.20
CA PRO A 899 -10.63 -11.01 0.41
C PRO A 899 -10.97 -9.98 1.49
N ASP A 900 -10.08 -9.84 2.46
CA ASP A 900 -10.10 -8.74 3.43
C ASP A 900 -9.47 -7.47 2.83
N TYR A 901 -10.22 -6.75 2.00
CA TYR A 901 -9.75 -5.51 1.36
C TYR A 901 -9.36 -4.41 2.38
N GLY A 902 -9.85 -4.50 3.63
CA GLY A 902 -9.49 -3.58 4.71
C GLY A 902 -8.07 -3.82 5.24
N ARG A 903 -7.50 -5.01 5.01
CA ARG A 903 -6.15 -5.37 5.46
C ARG A 903 -5.09 -4.85 4.47
N PRO A 904 -4.13 -4.00 4.89
CA PRO A 904 -3.19 -3.35 3.97
C PRO A 904 -2.40 -4.31 3.08
N GLU A 905 -1.90 -5.42 3.64
CA GLU A 905 -1.08 -6.37 2.89
C GLU A 905 -1.89 -7.16 1.85
N VAL A 906 -3.18 -7.44 2.15
CA VAL A 906 -4.11 -8.10 1.23
C VAL A 906 -4.52 -7.15 0.12
N ARG A 907 -4.85 -5.88 0.44
CA ARG A 907 -5.13 -4.85 -0.55
C ARG A 907 -3.95 -4.66 -1.51
N ASN A 908 -2.74 -4.58 -0.97
CA ASN A 908 -1.50 -4.47 -1.74
C ASN A 908 -1.22 -5.71 -2.60
N PHE A 909 -1.54 -6.92 -2.13
CA PHE A 909 -1.42 -8.15 -2.93
C PHE A 909 -2.24 -8.06 -4.23
N PHE A 910 -3.47 -7.54 -4.19
CA PHE A 910 -4.30 -7.36 -5.38
C PHE A 910 -3.89 -6.15 -6.22
N VAL A 911 -3.63 -4.98 -5.61
CA VAL A 911 -3.20 -3.79 -6.37
C VAL A 911 -1.88 -4.04 -7.10
N ALA A 912 -0.89 -4.67 -6.45
CA ALA A 912 0.35 -5.07 -7.11
C ALA A 912 0.12 -6.19 -8.14
N ASN A 913 -0.86 -7.08 -7.97
CA ASN A 913 -1.15 -8.12 -8.96
C ASN A 913 -1.71 -7.54 -10.26
N ALA A 914 -2.55 -6.51 -10.19
CA ALA A 914 -3.02 -5.82 -11.38
C ALA A 914 -1.85 -5.17 -12.15
N VAL A 915 -0.97 -4.45 -11.45
CA VAL A 915 0.22 -3.83 -12.07
C VAL A 915 1.18 -4.89 -12.63
N TYR A 916 1.33 -6.04 -11.96
CA TYR A 916 2.16 -7.15 -12.41
C TYR A 916 1.76 -7.65 -13.81
N TRP A 917 0.47 -7.83 -14.10
CA TRP A 917 0.02 -8.21 -15.44
C TRP A 917 0.33 -7.13 -16.50
N LEU A 918 0.18 -5.85 -16.14
CA LEU A 918 0.43 -4.71 -17.03
C LEU A 918 1.94 -4.48 -17.30
N GLU A 919 2.81 -4.74 -16.32
CA GLU A 919 4.28 -4.49 -16.42
C GLU A 919 5.09 -5.73 -16.82
N GLU A 920 4.76 -6.94 -16.35
CA GLU A 920 5.60 -8.14 -16.58
C GLU A 920 5.10 -9.01 -17.75
N PHE A 921 3.85 -8.80 -18.16
CA PHE A 921 3.20 -9.45 -19.31
C PHE A 921 2.64 -8.45 -20.33
N HIS A 922 2.93 -7.16 -20.16
CA HIS A 922 2.62 -6.06 -21.09
C HIS A 922 1.13 -5.85 -21.46
N VAL A 923 0.18 -6.53 -20.81
CA VAL A 923 -1.23 -6.50 -21.22
C VAL A 923 -1.80 -5.09 -21.23
N ASP A 924 -2.67 -4.79 -22.19
CA ASP A 924 -3.20 -3.44 -22.44
C ASP A 924 -4.46 -3.12 -21.64
N GLY A 925 -5.07 -4.11 -20.99
CA GLY A 925 -6.20 -3.87 -20.12
C GLY A 925 -6.59 -5.02 -19.22
N LEU A 926 -7.43 -4.70 -18.24
CA LEU A 926 -7.94 -5.64 -17.25
C LEU A 926 -9.47 -5.52 -17.16
N ARG A 927 -10.19 -6.63 -17.31
CA ARG A 927 -11.64 -6.71 -17.13
C ARG A 927 -11.96 -7.37 -15.79
N VAL A 928 -12.77 -6.72 -14.96
CA VAL A 928 -13.18 -7.23 -13.64
C VAL A 928 -14.60 -7.77 -13.71
N ASP A 929 -14.73 -9.06 -13.44
CA ASP A 929 -16.00 -9.77 -13.34
C ASP A 929 -16.76 -9.43 -12.05
N ALA A 930 -18.09 -9.49 -12.10
CA ALA A 930 -18.98 -9.48 -10.95
C ALA A 930 -18.66 -8.38 -9.93
N VAL A 931 -18.39 -7.14 -10.36
CA VAL A 931 -18.00 -6.03 -9.47
C VAL A 931 -19.07 -5.77 -8.40
N ALA A 932 -20.34 -6.06 -8.69
CA ALA A 932 -21.44 -6.04 -7.73
C ALA A 932 -21.22 -6.97 -6.50
N SER A 933 -20.54 -8.10 -6.67
CA SER A 933 -20.18 -9.02 -5.57
C SER A 933 -19.18 -8.40 -4.59
N MET A 934 -18.34 -7.51 -5.08
CA MET A 934 -17.37 -6.75 -4.28
C MET A 934 -18.03 -5.55 -3.60
N LEU A 935 -18.85 -4.79 -4.33
CA LEU A 935 -19.45 -3.53 -3.88
C LEU A 935 -20.48 -3.68 -2.76
N TYR A 936 -21.08 -4.86 -2.58
CA TYR A 936 -22.23 -5.06 -1.70
C TYR A 936 -22.02 -6.11 -0.61
N LEU A 937 -22.20 -5.69 0.64
CA LEU A 937 -22.18 -6.57 1.82
C LEU A 937 -23.38 -7.53 1.84
N ASP A 938 -24.49 -7.19 1.18
CA ASP A 938 -25.72 -7.99 1.05
C ASP A 938 -25.79 -8.86 -0.22
N TYR A 939 -24.74 -8.88 -1.06
CA TYR A 939 -24.72 -9.65 -2.32
C TYR A 939 -24.95 -11.15 -2.08
N SER A 940 -26.03 -11.69 -2.65
CA SER A 940 -26.49 -13.08 -2.47
C SER A 940 -26.55 -13.55 -1.00
N ARG A 941 -26.87 -12.65 -0.05
CA ARG A 941 -26.88 -12.94 1.39
C ARG A 941 -28.22 -12.63 2.05
N THR A 942 -28.75 -13.60 2.79
CA THR A 942 -29.90 -13.40 3.70
C THR A 942 -29.49 -12.86 5.07
N GLU A 943 -28.28 -13.20 5.53
CA GLU A 943 -27.66 -12.69 6.76
C GLU A 943 -26.39 -11.90 6.41
N TRP A 944 -26.41 -10.60 6.67
CA TRP A 944 -25.28 -9.69 6.42
C TRP A 944 -25.18 -8.63 7.52
N VAL A 945 -24.10 -7.84 7.52
CA VAL A 945 -23.89 -6.72 8.44
C VAL A 945 -23.64 -5.44 7.68
N PRO A 946 -24.23 -4.29 8.08
CA PRO A 946 -24.01 -3.03 7.39
C PRO A 946 -22.61 -2.47 7.64
N ASN A 947 -22.21 -1.55 6.77
CA ASN A 947 -21.00 -0.77 6.94
C ASN A 947 -21.11 0.20 8.13
N ARG A 948 -20.01 0.86 8.46
CA ARG A 948 -19.90 1.82 9.58
C ARG A 948 -20.87 3.02 9.51
N HIS A 949 -21.49 3.27 8.35
CA HIS A 949 -22.49 4.31 8.14
C HIS A 949 -23.94 3.78 8.10
N GLY A 950 -24.14 2.47 8.30
CA GLY A 950 -25.45 1.81 8.27
C GLY A 950 -25.92 1.39 6.88
N GLY A 951 -25.10 1.57 5.84
CA GLY A 951 -25.39 1.18 4.46
C GLY A 951 -24.95 -0.24 4.13
N ARG A 952 -25.21 -0.66 2.89
CA ARG A 952 -24.85 -1.99 2.35
C ARG A 952 -23.57 -1.99 1.52
N GLU A 953 -23.01 -0.82 1.28
CA GLU A 953 -21.85 -0.57 0.44
C GLU A 953 -20.59 -1.09 1.16
N HIS A 954 -19.77 -1.88 0.47
CA HIS A 954 -18.53 -2.43 0.99
C HIS A 954 -17.39 -1.42 0.77
N LEU A 955 -17.22 -0.52 1.74
CA LEU A 955 -16.32 0.64 1.64
C LEU A 955 -14.89 0.22 1.34
N GLU A 956 -14.41 -0.83 2.00
CA GLU A 956 -13.07 -1.38 1.87
C GLU A 956 -12.80 -1.92 0.45
N ALA A 957 -13.82 -2.50 -0.21
CA ALA A 957 -13.72 -2.94 -1.60
C ALA A 957 -13.78 -1.76 -2.59
N ILE A 958 -14.59 -0.73 -2.29
CA ILE A 958 -14.64 0.51 -3.09
C ILE A 958 -13.28 1.21 -3.06
N GLU A 959 -12.67 1.36 -1.88
CA GLU A 959 -11.34 1.94 -1.72
C GLU A 959 -10.27 1.13 -2.49
N MET A 960 -10.31 -0.20 -2.44
CA MET A 960 -9.38 -1.04 -3.21
C MET A 960 -9.55 -0.85 -4.72
N LEU A 961 -10.79 -0.83 -5.24
CA LEU A 961 -11.05 -0.61 -6.67
C LEU A 961 -10.61 0.78 -7.14
N GLN A 962 -10.79 1.80 -6.30
CA GLN A 962 -10.30 3.15 -6.57
C GLN A 962 -8.76 3.23 -6.56
N GLU A 963 -8.09 2.58 -5.60
CA GLU A 963 -6.63 2.49 -5.54
C GLU A 963 -6.07 1.73 -6.74
N PHE A 964 -6.63 0.57 -7.08
CA PHE A 964 -6.29 -0.21 -8.28
C PHE A 964 -6.33 0.65 -9.55
N ASN A 965 -7.48 1.28 -9.84
CA ASN A 965 -7.63 2.08 -11.05
C ASN A 965 -6.63 3.28 -11.05
N ALA A 966 -6.51 4.00 -9.94
CA ALA A 966 -5.61 5.15 -9.84
C ALA A 966 -4.13 4.76 -10.00
N VAL A 967 -3.70 3.61 -9.47
CA VAL A 967 -2.32 3.11 -9.62
C VAL A 967 -2.08 2.59 -11.04
N ALA A 968 -3.01 1.81 -11.61
CA ALA A 968 -2.89 1.25 -12.96
C ALA A 968 -2.72 2.36 -14.03
N TYR A 969 -3.65 3.32 -14.09
CA TYR A 969 -3.58 4.43 -15.05
C TYR A 969 -2.35 5.33 -14.88
N ARG A 970 -1.85 5.48 -13.64
CA ARG A 970 -0.67 6.30 -13.34
C ARG A 970 0.64 5.59 -13.71
N ARG A 971 0.75 4.28 -13.46
CA ARG A 971 1.96 3.50 -13.77
C ARG A 971 2.07 3.13 -15.24
N VAL A 972 0.94 2.80 -15.87
CA VAL A 972 0.90 2.25 -17.22
C VAL A 972 -0.10 3.06 -18.08
N PRO A 973 0.30 4.23 -18.62
CA PRO A 973 -0.60 5.06 -19.43
C PRO A 973 -1.11 4.36 -20.70
N GLY A 974 -2.32 4.73 -21.12
CA GLY A 974 -2.95 4.23 -22.35
C GLY A 974 -3.61 2.85 -22.25
N ILE A 975 -3.63 2.24 -21.06
CA ILE A 975 -4.36 0.98 -20.78
C ILE A 975 -5.87 1.24 -20.66
N VAL A 976 -6.67 0.16 -20.60
CA VAL A 976 -8.08 0.22 -20.20
C VAL A 976 -8.40 -0.68 -19.01
N THR A 977 -9.24 -0.20 -18.10
CA THR A 977 -9.89 -1.04 -17.10
C THR A 977 -11.39 -1.12 -17.37
N ILE A 978 -11.95 -2.34 -17.33
CA ILE A 978 -13.32 -2.64 -17.71
C ILE A 978 -14.05 -3.29 -16.54
N ALA A 979 -15.27 -2.84 -16.23
CA ALA A 979 -16.10 -3.41 -15.17
C ALA A 979 -17.36 -4.09 -15.73
N GLU A 980 -17.65 -5.31 -15.26
CA GLU A 980 -19.02 -5.84 -15.26
C GLU A 980 -19.70 -5.48 -13.94
N GLU A 981 -20.76 -4.65 -14.03
CA GLU A 981 -21.51 -4.19 -12.85
C GLU A 981 -23.00 -4.13 -13.22
N SER A 982 -23.79 -4.98 -12.57
CA SER A 982 -25.15 -5.36 -12.97
C SER A 982 -26.28 -4.79 -12.10
N THR A 983 -25.98 -3.92 -11.12
CA THR A 983 -26.97 -3.33 -10.19
C THR A 983 -27.29 -1.85 -10.43
N ALA A 984 -26.68 -1.26 -11.47
CA ALA A 984 -26.75 0.16 -11.80
C ALA A 984 -26.11 1.09 -10.75
N TRP A 985 -24.93 0.69 -10.25
CA TRP A 985 -24.05 1.58 -9.49
C TRP A 985 -23.70 2.82 -10.34
N PRO A 986 -23.80 4.05 -9.79
CA PRO A 986 -23.51 5.28 -10.53
C PRO A 986 -22.02 5.65 -10.49
N GLY A 987 -21.47 6.10 -11.61
CA GLY A 987 -20.10 6.61 -11.69
C GLY A 987 -19.05 5.51 -11.70
N VAL A 988 -19.37 4.34 -12.27
CA VAL A 988 -18.40 3.25 -12.42
C VAL A 988 -17.22 3.70 -13.29
N THR A 989 -17.52 4.35 -14.42
CA THR A 989 -16.54 4.85 -15.39
C THR A 989 -16.10 6.30 -15.16
N ARG A 990 -16.38 6.82 -13.95
CA ARG A 990 -16.03 8.19 -13.56
C ARG A 990 -14.68 8.20 -12.83
N PRO A 991 -13.83 9.22 -13.02
CA PRO A 991 -12.60 9.40 -12.25
C PRO A 991 -12.79 9.33 -10.73
N THR A 992 -11.78 8.80 -10.03
CA THR A 992 -11.79 8.57 -8.58
C THR A 992 -11.81 9.88 -7.79
N ASP A 993 -11.14 10.93 -8.27
CA ASP A 993 -11.16 12.29 -7.71
C ASP A 993 -12.54 12.97 -7.78
N ALA A 994 -13.40 12.51 -8.69
CA ALA A 994 -14.80 12.92 -8.83
C ALA A 994 -15.79 11.95 -8.16
N GLY A 995 -15.29 11.05 -7.30
CA GLY A 995 -16.09 10.10 -6.52
C GLY A 995 -16.56 8.86 -7.28
N GLY A 996 -16.00 8.57 -8.45
CA GLY A 996 -16.27 7.34 -9.19
C GLY A 996 -15.40 6.16 -8.74
N LEU A 997 -15.62 4.98 -9.35
CA LEU A 997 -14.76 3.81 -9.11
C LEU A 997 -13.45 3.86 -9.90
N GLY A 998 -13.34 4.74 -10.90
CA GLY A 998 -12.13 4.94 -11.70
C GLY A 998 -11.97 4.01 -12.90
N PHE A 999 -12.96 3.17 -13.23
CA PHE A 999 -12.86 2.33 -14.42
C PHE A 999 -12.87 3.18 -15.70
N GLY A 1000 -12.25 2.69 -16.75
CA GLY A 1000 -12.31 3.32 -18.06
C GLY A 1000 -13.57 2.97 -18.85
N LEU A 1001 -14.09 1.75 -18.67
CA LEU A 1001 -15.22 1.20 -19.42
C LEU A 1001 -16.12 0.33 -18.52
N LYS A 1002 -17.40 0.19 -18.91
CA LYS A 1002 -18.38 -0.69 -18.24
C LYS A 1002 -19.14 -1.53 -19.26
N TRP A 1003 -19.39 -2.80 -18.96
CA TRP A 1003 -20.27 -3.65 -19.77
C TRP A 1003 -21.74 -3.20 -19.68
N ASN A 1004 -22.39 -3.01 -20.83
CA ASN A 1004 -23.80 -2.62 -20.90
C ASN A 1004 -24.73 -3.86 -20.84
N MET A 1005 -24.85 -4.44 -19.65
CA MET A 1005 -25.70 -5.61 -19.40
C MET A 1005 -27.18 -5.35 -19.72
N GLY A 1006 -27.65 -4.11 -19.55
CA GLY A 1006 -29.02 -3.71 -19.91
C GLY A 1006 -29.28 -3.78 -21.42
N TRP A 1007 -28.40 -3.18 -22.23
CA TRP A 1007 -28.45 -3.30 -23.69
C TRP A 1007 -28.35 -4.76 -24.15
N MET A 1008 -27.46 -5.56 -23.54
CA MET A 1008 -27.27 -6.96 -23.89
C MET A 1008 -28.58 -7.74 -23.69
N HIS A 1009 -29.19 -7.67 -22.51
CA HIS A 1009 -30.45 -8.37 -22.22
C HIS A 1009 -31.60 -7.87 -23.10
N ASP A 1010 -31.83 -6.56 -23.18
CA ASP A 1010 -32.94 -6.00 -23.96
C ASP A 1010 -32.83 -6.36 -25.45
N SER A 1011 -31.62 -6.26 -26.02
CA SER A 1011 -31.40 -6.50 -27.44
C SER A 1011 -31.41 -7.99 -27.81
N LEU A 1012 -30.86 -8.87 -26.97
CA LEU A 1012 -30.94 -10.33 -27.16
C LEU A 1012 -32.37 -10.85 -27.02
N ASP A 1013 -33.13 -10.38 -26.03
CA ASP A 1013 -34.56 -10.69 -25.89
C ASP A 1013 -35.33 -10.27 -27.15
N TYR A 1014 -35.09 -9.05 -27.65
CA TYR A 1014 -35.79 -8.53 -28.82
C TYR A 1014 -35.55 -9.37 -30.09
N VAL A 1015 -34.31 -9.79 -30.33
CA VAL A 1015 -34.00 -10.64 -31.50
C VAL A 1015 -34.39 -12.10 -31.26
N GLY A 1016 -34.57 -12.54 -30.02
CA GLY A 1016 -35.16 -13.83 -29.67
C GLY A 1016 -36.65 -13.93 -29.99
N GLU A 1017 -37.39 -12.82 -29.90
CA GLU A 1017 -38.81 -12.79 -30.25
C GLU A 1017 -39.08 -13.05 -31.74
N ASP A 1018 -40.17 -13.78 -32.04
CA ASP A 1018 -40.66 -13.98 -33.40
C ASP A 1018 -40.87 -12.62 -34.09
N PRO A 1019 -40.43 -12.43 -35.36
CA PRO A 1019 -40.58 -11.16 -36.06
C PRO A 1019 -42.01 -10.59 -36.09
N MET A 1020 -43.06 -11.41 -35.97
CA MET A 1020 -44.44 -10.92 -35.85
C MET A 1020 -44.76 -10.27 -34.50
N HIS A 1021 -44.07 -10.66 -33.42
CA HIS A 1021 -44.29 -10.15 -32.06
C HIS A 1021 -43.39 -8.97 -31.69
N ARG A 1022 -42.25 -8.80 -32.39
CA ARG A 1022 -41.29 -7.71 -32.18
C ARG A 1022 -41.89 -6.31 -32.09
N VAL A 1023 -43.01 -6.04 -32.76
CA VAL A 1023 -43.79 -4.78 -32.66
C VAL A 1023 -44.20 -4.45 -31.21
N HIS A 1024 -44.46 -5.44 -30.36
CA HIS A 1024 -44.82 -5.26 -28.95
C HIS A 1024 -43.61 -4.98 -28.04
N HIS A 1025 -42.40 -5.29 -28.54
CA HIS A 1025 -41.15 -5.22 -27.80
C HIS A 1025 -40.15 -4.19 -28.35
N HIS A 1026 -40.55 -3.38 -29.33
CA HIS A 1026 -39.67 -2.41 -30.02
C HIS A 1026 -38.94 -1.46 -29.07
N HIS A 1027 -39.54 -1.11 -27.93
CA HIS A 1027 -38.91 -0.33 -26.87
C HIS A 1027 -37.58 -0.93 -26.35
N LYS A 1028 -37.40 -2.26 -26.39
CA LYS A 1028 -36.16 -2.91 -25.96
C LYS A 1028 -34.96 -2.49 -26.82
N LEU A 1029 -35.12 -2.28 -28.13
CA LEU A 1029 -34.05 -1.78 -28.99
C LEU A 1029 -33.70 -0.30 -28.73
N THR A 1030 -34.64 0.49 -28.22
CA THR A 1030 -34.49 1.94 -28.10
C THR A 1030 -34.18 2.41 -26.68
N PHE A 1031 -34.45 1.58 -25.67
CA PHE A 1031 -34.33 1.95 -24.25
C PHE A 1031 -32.88 2.14 -23.78
N SER A 1032 -31.92 1.38 -24.31
CA SER A 1032 -30.48 1.54 -24.02
C SER A 1032 -30.01 3.00 -24.18
N LEU A 1033 -30.49 3.68 -25.21
CA LEU A 1033 -30.09 5.04 -25.56
C LEU A 1033 -30.69 6.14 -24.66
N VAL A 1034 -31.55 5.78 -23.70
CA VAL A 1034 -31.94 6.67 -22.60
C VAL A 1034 -30.77 6.89 -21.62
N TYR A 1035 -29.88 5.90 -21.47
CA TYR A 1035 -28.76 5.92 -20.53
C TYR A 1035 -27.39 5.63 -21.16
N ALA A 1036 -27.28 5.34 -22.46
CA ALA A 1036 -26.03 4.98 -23.15
C ALA A 1036 -24.87 6.02 -23.04
N PHE A 1037 -25.14 7.22 -22.52
CA PHE A 1037 -24.16 8.28 -22.29
C PHE A 1037 -23.95 8.62 -20.80
N SER A 1038 -24.47 7.81 -19.87
CA SER A 1038 -24.22 7.98 -18.42
C SER A 1038 -22.92 7.31 -17.94
N GLU A 1039 -22.41 6.35 -18.70
CA GLU A 1039 -21.16 5.62 -18.46
C GLU A 1039 -20.49 5.35 -19.82
N GLN A 1040 -19.20 5.03 -19.82
CA GLN A 1040 -18.46 4.65 -21.02
C GLN A 1040 -18.66 3.16 -21.32
N TYR A 1041 -19.60 2.84 -22.22
CA TYR A 1041 -20.05 1.46 -22.40
C TYR A 1041 -19.27 0.62 -23.43
N VAL A 1042 -18.99 -0.63 -23.06
CA VAL A 1042 -18.82 -1.78 -23.97
C VAL A 1042 -20.18 -2.45 -24.15
N LEU A 1043 -20.46 -2.94 -25.34
CA LEU A 1043 -21.62 -3.75 -25.71
C LEU A 1043 -21.16 -5.22 -25.75
N PRO A 1044 -21.42 -6.03 -24.70
CA PRO A 1044 -20.93 -7.41 -24.64
C PRO A 1044 -21.93 -8.40 -25.25
N ILE A 1045 -21.42 -9.33 -26.06
CA ILE A 1045 -22.06 -10.62 -26.33
C ILE A 1045 -21.03 -11.69 -25.90
N SER A 1046 -20.97 -11.89 -24.59
CA SER A 1046 -19.91 -12.63 -23.93
C SER A 1046 -20.19 -14.14 -23.81
N HIS A 1047 -19.18 -14.87 -23.31
CA HIS A 1047 -19.24 -16.31 -23.03
C HIS A 1047 -20.46 -16.73 -22.20
N ASP A 1048 -20.83 -15.93 -21.20
CA ASP A 1048 -21.96 -16.16 -20.30
C ASP A 1048 -23.31 -16.22 -21.00
N GLU A 1049 -23.45 -15.59 -22.18
CA GLU A 1049 -24.72 -15.56 -22.91
C GLU A 1049 -24.92 -16.76 -23.84
N VAL A 1050 -23.92 -17.62 -24.04
CA VAL A 1050 -23.98 -18.76 -24.97
C VAL A 1050 -23.83 -20.13 -24.30
N VAL A 1051 -24.24 -20.21 -23.02
CA VAL A 1051 -24.11 -21.38 -22.12
C VAL A 1051 -25.39 -21.64 -21.30
N TYR A 1052 -25.35 -22.68 -20.47
CA TYR A 1052 -26.36 -23.01 -19.44
C TYR A 1052 -27.82 -23.07 -19.93
N GLY A 1053 -28.05 -23.46 -21.19
CA GLY A 1053 -29.40 -23.53 -21.77
C GLY A 1053 -29.91 -22.20 -22.34
N LYS A 1054 -29.11 -21.13 -22.33
CA LYS A 1054 -29.44 -19.84 -22.97
C LYS A 1054 -29.40 -19.90 -24.51
N GLY A 1055 -28.85 -20.96 -25.09
CA GLY A 1055 -28.61 -21.13 -26.53
C GLY A 1055 -27.43 -20.31 -27.05
N SER A 1056 -26.76 -20.81 -28.10
CA SER A 1056 -25.79 -20.02 -28.86
C SER A 1056 -26.44 -18.80 -29.51
N LEU A 1057 -25.65 -17.81 -29.94
CA LEU A 1057 -26.17 -16.61 -30.62
C LEU A 1057 -27.06 -16.98 -31.84
N LEU A 1058 -26.71 -18.03 -32.58
CA LEU A 1058 -27.53 -18.52 -33.70
C LEU A 1058 -28.85 -19.16 -33.22
N ARG A 1059 -28.83 -19.88 -32.09
CA ARG A 1059 -30.00 -20.59 -31.55
C ARG A 1059 -30.98 -19.70 -30.80
N LYS A 1060 -30.56 -18.52 -30.36
CA LYS A 1060 -31.48 -17.46 -29.90
C LYS A 1060 -32.39 -16.97 -31.03
N MET A 1061 -31.92 -16.99 -32.28
CA MET A 1061 -32.68 -16.44 -33.40
C MET A 1061 -33.85 -17.35 -33.82
N PRO A 1062 -35.05 -16.79 -34.07
CA PRO A 1062 -36.21 -17.53 -34.57
C PRO A 1062 -36.15 -17.76 -36.09
N GLY A 1063 -36.98 -18.69 -36.57
CA GLY A 1063 -37.18 -18.98 -37.99
C GLY A 1063 -36.41 -20.21 -38.51
N ASP A 1064 -36.36 -20.35 -39.83
CA ASP A 1064 -35.51 -21.36 -40.48
C ASP A 1064 -34.02 -20.97 -40.46
N ARG A 1065 -33.12 -21.89 -40.86
CA ARG A 1065 -31.67 -21.64 -40.79
C ARG A 1065 -31.23 -20.38 -41.55
N TRP A 1066 -31.86 -20.05 -42.68
CA TRP A 1066 -31.51 -18.84 -43.43
C TRP A 1066 -31.95 -17.60 -42.65
N GLN A 1067 -33.15 -17.60 -42.08
CA GLN A 1067 -33.65 -16.53 -41.22
C GLN A 1067 -32.83 -16.37 -39.94
N GLN A 1068 -32.34 -17.47 -39.35
CA GLN A 1068 -31.46 -17.42 -38.18
C GLN A 1068 -30.13 -16.74 -38.51
N LEU A 1069 -29.47 -17.16 -39.59
CA LEU A 1069 -28.21 -16.54 -40.04
C LEU A 1069 -28.42 -15.08 -40.43
N ALA A 1070 -29.53 -14.73 -41.09
CA ALA A 1070 -29.88 -13.35 -41.42
C ALA A 1070 -30.09 -12.49 -40.15
N ASN A 1071 -30.80 -12.99 -39.14
CA ASN A 1071 -30.94 -12.30 -37.85
C ASN A 1071 -29.57 -12.06 -37.18
N VAL A 1072 -28.67 -13.05 -37.14
CA VAL A 1072 -27.30 -12.85 -36.60
C VAL A 1072 -26.58 -11.74 -37.36
N ARG A 1073 -26.64 -11.75 -38.69
CA ARG A 1073 -26.03 -10.70 -39.52
C ARG A 1073 -26.61 -9.31 -39.26
N ALA A 1074 -27.93 -9.18 -39.17
CA ALA A 1074 -28.61 -7.92 -38.86
C ALA A 1074 -28.28 -7.42 -37.46
N TYR A 1075 -28.23 -8.33 -36.48
CA TYR A 1075 -27.95 -8.02 -35.08
C TYR A 1075 -26.51 -7.54 -34.87
N LEU A 1076 -25.52 -8.22 -35.46
CA LEU A 1076 -24.12 -7.78 -35.39
C LEU A 1076 -23.92 -6.42 -36.09
N ALA A 1077 -24.58 -6.18 -37.23
CA ALA A 1077 -24.53 -4.86 -37.88
C ALA A 1077 -25.30 -3.76 -37.12
N PHE A 1078 -26.29 -4.10 -36.29
CA PHE A 1078 -26.90 -3.15 -35.36
C PHE A 1078 -25.94 -2.85 -34.20
N MET A 1079 -25.33 -3.88 -33.59
CA MET A 1079 -24.37 -3.78 -32.50
C MET A 1079 -23.12 -2.95 -32.87
N TRP A 1080 -22.54 -3.16 -34.04
CA TRP A 1080 -21.40 -2.36 -34.54
C TRP A 1080 -21.77 -0.91 -34.90
N ALA A 1081 -23.05 -0.61 -35.11
CA ALA A 1081 -23.54 0.75 -35.40
C ALA A 1081 -24.02 1.49 -34.14
N HIS A 1082 -24.48 0.76 -33.11
CA HIS A 1082 -24.92 1.32 -31.84
C HIS A 1082 -23.74 1.99 -31.10
N PRO A 1083 -23.94 3.12 -30.38
CA PRO A 1083 -22.90 3.72 -29.55
C PRO A 1083 -22.37 2.77 -28.48
N GLY A 1084 -21.06 2.73 -28.33
CA GLY A 1084 -20.32 1.86 -27.41
C GLY A 1084 -19.24 1.04 -28.13
N LYS A 1085 -18.29 0.48 -27.38
CA LYS A 1085 -17.27 -0.44 -27.91
C LYS A 1085 -17.85 -1.85 -28.07
N GLN A 1086 -17.30 -2.71 -28.93
CA GLN A 1086 -17.87 -4.03 -29.23
C GLN A 1086 -17.07 -5.14 -28.54
N LEU A 1087 -17.75 -6.13 -27.95
CA LEU A 1087 -17.16 -7.40 -27.51
C LEU A 1087 -18.00 -8.58 -28.00
N LEU A 1088 -17.36 -9.53 -28.68
CA LEU A 1088 -18.00 -10.73 -29.22
C LEU A 1088 -17.22 -11.99 -28.86
N PHE A 1089 -17.88 -12.94 -28.19
CA PHE A 1089 -17.28 -14.21 -27.82
C PHE A 1089 -17.08 -15.17 -28.98
N MET A 1090 -15.95 -15.88 -28.93
CA MET A 1090 -15.56 -16.91 -29.88
C MET A 1090 -16.66 -17.96 -30.17
N GLY A 1091 -16.78 -18.35 -31.44
CA GLY A 1091 -17.87 -19.17 -31.96
C GLY A 1091 -19.04 -18.33 -32.49
N SER A 1092 -19.30 -17.14 -31.94
CA SER A 1092 -20.39 -16.28 -32.40
C SER A 1092 -20.10 -15.62 -33.75
N GLU A 1093 -18.83 -15.42 -34.11
CA GLU A 1093 -18.40 -14.77 -35.35
C GLU A 1093 -18.69 -15.59 -36.62
N PHE A 1094 -18.79 -16.91 -36.49
CA PHE A 1094 -19.26 -17.81 -37.56
C PHE A 1094 -20.61 -18.46 -37.23
N ALA A 1095 -21.33 -17.89 -36.25
CA ALA A 1095 -22.64 -18.36 -35.80
C ALA A 1095 -22.66 -19.86 -35.45
N GLN A 1096 -21.83 -20.30 -34.50
CA GLN A 1096 -21.81 -21.68 -34.00
C GLN A 1096 -23.21 -22.16 -33.59
N ASP A 1097 -23.57 -23.39 -33.95
CA ASP A 1097 -24.93 -23.90 -33.73
C ASP A 1097 -25.18 -24.41 -32.31
N ALA A 1098 -24.17 -24.97 -31.65
CA ALA A 1098 -24.27 -25.47 -30.28
C ALA A 1098 -23.75 -24.42 -29.26
N GLU A 1099 -24.25 -24.50 -28.02
CA GLU A 1099 -23.71 -23.74 -26.89
C GLU A 1099 -22.20 -23.98 -26.73
N TRP A 1100 -21.51 -22.99 -26.17
CA TRP A 1100 -20.13 -23.16 -25.76
C TRP A 1100 -20.04 -24.18 -24.62
N GLY A 1101 -18.89 -24.85 -24.54
CA GLY A 1101 -18.55 -25.72 -23.43
C GLY A 1101 -17.05 -25.94 -23.39
N GLU A 1102 -16.41 -25.65 -22.26
CA GLU A 1102 -14.95 -25.68 -22.12
C GLU A 1102 -14.32 -27.04 -22.48
N SER A 1103 -15.05 -28.13 -22.23
CA SER A 1103 -14.59 -29.51 -22.44
C SER A 1103 -14.46 -29.93 -23.91
N ARG A 1104 -14.77 -29.06 -24.89
CA ARG A 1104 -14.60 -29.33 -26.32
C ARG A 1104 -14.05 -28.12 -27.07
N SER A 1105 -13.42 -28.36 -28.22
CA SER A 1105 -13.11 -27.28 -29.18
C SER A 1105 -14.40 -26.69 -29.77
N LEU A 1106 -14.33 -25.45 -30.26
CA LEU A 1106 -15.38 -24.85 -31.08
C LEU A 1106 -15.66 -25.69 -32.34
N ASP A 1107 -16.86 -25.54 -32.90
CA ASP A 1107 -17.37 -26.28 -34.05
C ASP A 1107 -16.81 -25.74 -35.40
N TRP A 1108 -15.48 -25.73 -35.54
CA TRP A 1108 -14.75 -25.20 -36.70
C TRP A 1108 -15.18 -25.77 -38.06
N TRP A 1109 -15.77 -26.97 -38.08
CA TRP A 1109 -16.34 -27.61 -39.27
C TRP A 1109 -17.54 -26.84 -39.86
N HIS A 1110 -18.15 -25.90 -39.12
CA HIS A 1110 -19.15 -24.99 -39.68
C HIS A 1110 -18.61 -24.11 -40.79
N LEU A 1111 -17.30 -23.83 -40.86
CA LEU A 1111 -16.71 -23.00 -41.92
C LEU A 1111 -16.72 -23.67 -43.31
N ASP A 1112 -17.01 -24.97 -43.38
CA ASP A 1112 -17.30 -25.67 -44.64
C ASP A 1112 -18.71 -25.36 -45.18
N ASP A 1113 -19.61 -24.79 -44.36
CA ASP A 1113 -20.94 -24.33 -44.77
C ASP A 1113 -20.90 -22.85 -45.24
N PRO A 1114 -21.34 -22.55 -46.48
CA PRO A 1114 -21.29 -21.19 -47.02
C PRO A 1114 -22.08 -20.13 -46.23
N GLY A 1115 -23.12 -20.53 -45.47
CA GLY A 1115 -23.93 -19.62 -44.66
C GLY A 1115 -23.21 -19.17 -43.40
N HIS A 1116 -22.56 -20.11 -42.70
CA HIS A 1116 -21.73 -19.81 -41.52
C HIS A 1116 -20.47 -19.01 -41.89
N LEU A 1117 -19.79 -19.40 -42.99
CA LEU A 1117 -18.69 -18.62 -43.57
C LEU A 1117 -19.14 -17.21 -43.99
N GLY A 1118 -20.40 -17.06 -44.43
CA GLY A 1118 -21.02 -15.78 -44.77
C GLY A 1118 -21.14 -14.83 -43.57
N VAL A 1119 -21.40 -15.35 -42.36
CA VAL A 1119 -21.39 -14.54 -41.12
C VAL A 1119 -19.98 -14.09 -40.76
N GLN A 1120 -18.99 -14.99 -40.87
CA GLN A 1120 -17.59 -14.66 -40.59
C GLN A 1120 -17.04 -13.58 -41.54
N LYS A 1121 -17.39 -13.65 -42.83
CA LYS A 1121 -17.10 -12.59 -43.80
C LYS A 1121 -17.75 -11.26 -43.42
N LEU A 1122 -18.99 -11.28 -42.95
CA LEU A 1122 -19.63 -10.05 -42.48
C LEU A 1122 -18.90 -9.47 -41.27
N VAL A 1123 -18.49 -10.27 -40.29
CA VAL A 1123 -17.70 -9.77 -39.14
C VAL A 1123 -16.39 -9.14 -39.61
N THR A 1124 -15.73 -9.74 -40.60
CA THR A 1124 -14.52 -9.17 -41.23
C THR A 1124 -14.78 -7.80 -41.85
N GLU A 1125 -15.88 -7.66 -42.61
CA GLU A 1125 -16.27 -6.40 -43.24
C GLU A 1125 -16.73 -5.35 -42.21
N LEU A 1126 -17.51 -5.75 -41.19
CA LEU A 1126 -17.91 -4.88 -40.08
C LEU A 1126 -16.70 -4.29 -39.35
N ASN A 1127 -15.68 -5.11 -39.07
CA ASN A 1127 -14.44 -4.68 -38.45
C ASN A 1127 -13.55 -3.82 -39.38
N ALA A 1128 -13.61 -4.02 -40.70
CA ALA A 1128 -12.96 -3.15 -41.67
C ALA A 1128 -13.64 -1.78 -41.74
N LEU A 1129 -14.98 -1.75 -41.88
CA LEU A 1129 -15.79 -0.53 -41.90
C LEU A 1129 -15.70 0.24 -40.58
N TYR A 1130 -15.74 -0.44 -39.43
CA TYR A 1130 -15.60 0.18 -38.11
C TYR A 1130 -14.31 0.99 -38.00
N ARG A 1131 -13.16 0.39 -38.33
CA ARG A 1131 -11.87 1.10 -38.32
C ARG A 1131 -11.80 2.22 -39.38
N ALA A 1132 -12.44 2.05 -40.53
CA ALA A 1132 -12.45 3.04 -41.61
C ALA A 1132 -13.37 4.25 -41.37
N HIS A 1133 -14.35 4.14 -40.47
CA HIS A 1133 -15.40 5.14 -40.26
C HIS A 1133 -15.44 5.66 -38.80
N PRO A 1134 -14.71 6.75 -38.48
CA PRO A 1134 -14.68 7.36 -37.14
C PRO A 1134 -16.05 7.69 -36.53
N GLN A 1135 -17.08 7.85 -37.37
CA GLN A 1135 -18.47 8.02 -36.94
C GLN A 1135 -18.92 6.92 -35.95
N LEU A 1136 -18.38 5.70 -36.11
CA LEU A 1136 -18.78 4.52 -35.35
C LEU A 1136 -18.10 4.42 -33.97
N TRP A 1137 -17.07 5.22 -33.68
CA TRP A 1137 -16.28 5.07 -32.44
C TRP A 1137 -15.76 6.35 -31.77
N GLU A 1138 -15.54 7.44 -32.51
CA GLU A 1138 -14.91 8.67 -31.98
C GLU A 1138 -15.80 9.41 -30.97
N ARG A 1139 -17.12 9.21 -31.04
CA ARG A 1139 -18.13 9.80 -30.16
C ARG A 1139 -19.12 8.77 -29.59
N ASP A 1140 -18.62 7.61 -29.15
CA ASP A 1140 -19.48 6.61 -28.48
C ASP A 1140 -20.10 7.13 -27.19
N PHE A 1141 -19.36 7.95 -26.44
CA PHE A 1141 -19.73 8.41 -25.10
C PHE A 1141 -20.26 9.86 -25.04
N ASP A 1142 -20.46 10.48 -26.22
CA ASP A 1142 -21.06 11.81 -26.36
C ASP A 1142 -22.40 11.68 -27.10
N GLY A 1143 -23.48 12.15 -26.48
CA GLY A 1143 -24.80 12.18 -27.10
C GLY A 1143 -24.88 12.96 -28.41
N SER A 1144 -23.90 13.81 -28.74
CA SER A 1144 -23.79 14.45 -30.06
C SER A 1144 -23.35 13.51 -31.19
N GLY A 1145 -22.77 12.34 -30.84
CA GLY A 1145 -22.32 11.30 -31.76
C GLY A 1145 -23.44 10.41 -32.32
N PHE A 1146 -24.67 10.52 -31.79
CA PHE A 1146 -25.82 9.71 -32.16
C PHE A 1146 -27.09 10.55 -32.29
N GLU A 1147 -27.94 10.24 -33.26
CA GLU A 1147 -29.26 10.87 -33.39
C GLU A 1147 -30.26 9.93 -34.10
N TRP A 1148 -31.44 9.76 -33.52
CA TRP A 1148 -32.53 9.00 -34.16
C TRP A 1148 -33.07 9.73 -35.41
N LEU A 1149 -33.37 8.96 -36.46
CA LEU A 1149 -34.06 9.40 -37.68
C LEU A 1149 -35.49 8.85 -37.73
N ASP A 1150 -35.67 7.60 -37.30
CA ASP A 1150 -36.94 7.01 -36.93
C ASP A 1150 -36.69 5.89 -35.90
N ALA A 1151 -37.34 5.99 -34.75
CA ALA A 1151 -37.27 5.04 -33.64
C ALA A 1151 -38.66 4.48 -33.25
N ASP A 1152 -39.71 4.90 -33.96
CA ASP A 1152 -41.11 4.59 -33.63
C ASP A 1152 -41.79 3.70 -34.71
N ASP A 1153 -41.07 3.27 -35.74
CA ASP A 1153 -41.59 2.36 -36.80
C ASP A 1153 -41.67 0.89 -36.35
N ALA A 1154 -42.15 0.68 -35.13
CA ALA A 1154 -42.43 -0.62 -34.54
C ALA A 1154 -43.35 -1.49 -35.43
N GLY A 1155 -44.26 -0.85 -36.17
CA GLY A 1155 -45.19 -1.53 -37.09
C GLY A 1155 -44.50 -2.22 -38.29
N ARG A 1156 -43.24 -1.86 -38.59
CA ARG A 1156 -42.40 -2.50 -39.61
C ARG A 1156 -41.16 -3.19 -39.04
N ASN A 1157 -40.97 -3.15 -37.71
CA ASN A 1157 -39.75 -3.57 -37.00
C ASN A 1157 -38.48 -2.91 -37.54
N THR A 1158 -38.57 -1.65 -37.98
CA THR A 1158 -37.45 -0.89 -38.55
C THR A 1158 -36.96 0.16 -37.56
N VAL A 1159 -35.64 0.33 -37.49
CA VAL A 1159 -35.00 1.46 -36.78
C VAL A 1159 -34.02 2.16 -37.72
N SER A 1160 -33.91 3.48 -37.61
CA SER A 1160 -32.94 4.25 -38.38
C SER A 1160 -32.35 5.41 -37.57
N PHE A 1161 -31.03 5.58 -37.67
CA PHE A 1161 -30.28 6.56 -36.91
C PHE A 1161 -29.03 7.03 -37.67
N VAL A 1162 -28.48 8.16 -37.22
CA VAL A 1162 -27.21 8.69 -37.70
C VAL A 1162 -26.16 8.61 -36.59
N ARG A 1163 -24.96 8.16 -36.98
CA ARG A 1163 -23.70 8.25 -36.22
C ARG A 1163 -22.87 9.41 -36.75
N ARG A 1164 -22.15 10.13 -35.89
CA ARG A 1164 -21.37 11.32 -36.24
C ARG A 1164 -19.97 11.27 -35.63
N ASP A 1165 -18.98 11.67 -36.43
CA ASP A 1165 -17.59 11.83 -35.99
C ASP A 1165 -17.35 13.22 -35.37
N ALA A 1166 -16.12 13.53 -34.97
CA ALA A 1166 -15.79 14.83 -34.37
C ALA A 1166 -15.97 16.02 -35.34
N ALA A 1167 -15.88 15.77 -36.64
CA ALA A 1167 -16.14 16.75 -37.69
C ALA A 1167 -17.65 16.91 -38.02
N GLY A 1168 -18.52 16.10 -37.41
CA GLY A 1168 -19.96 16.09 -37.64
C GLY A 1168 -20.41 15.35 -38.90
N ARG A 1169 -19.50 14.66 -39.61
CA ARG A 1169 -19.80 13.90 -40.84
C ARG A 1169 -20.71 12.72 -40.50
N PRO A 1170 -21.83 12.51 -41.22
CA PRO A 1170 -22.80 11.47 -40.89
C PRO A 1170 -22.48 10.10 -41.49
N LEU A 1171 -22.80 9.04 -40.75
CA LEU A 1171 -23.06 7.70 -41.26
C LEU A 1171 -24.49 7.34 -40.85
N VAL A 1172 -25.33 6.92 -41.78
CA VAL A 1172 -26.73 6.55 -41.52
C VAL A 1172 -26.88 5.04 -41.54
N ALA A 1173 -27.39 4.47 -40.45
CA ALA A 1173 -27.72 3.05 -40.33
C ALA A 1173 -29.25 2.88 -40.38
N VAL A 1174 -29.70 1.90 -41.17
CA VAL A 1174 -31.11 1.50 -41.28
C VAL A 1174 -31.17 -0.01 -41.08
N VAL A 1175 -31.90 -0.47 -40.07
CA VAL A 1175 -31.99 -1.90 -39.73
C VAL A 1175 -33.45 -2.35 -39.77
N ASN A 1176 -33.71 -3.48 -40.43
CA ASN A 1176 -35.02 -4.11 -40.53
C ASN A 1176 -34.99 -5.48 -39.83
N PHE A 1177 -35.74 -5.58 -38.74
CA PHE A 1177 -35.92 -6.80 -37.97
C PHE A 1177 -37.20 -7.57 -38.33
N ALA A 1178 -37.89 -7.20 -39.42
CA ALA A 1178 -38.99 -8.00 -39.98
C ALA A 1178 -38.49 -9.06 -40.97
N GLY A 1179 -39.21 -10.18 -41.06
CA GLY A 1179 -38.97 -11.26 -42.02
C GLY A 1179 -39.32 -10.93 -43.48
N GLN A 1180 -39.60 -9.67 -43.82
CA GLN A 1180 -39.98 -9.21 -45.17
C GLN A 1180 -39.15 -7.99 -45.57
N PRO A 1181 -38.76 -7.86 -46.85
CA PRO A 1181 -38.09 -6.66 -47.36
C PRO A 1181 -39.05 -5.48 -47.41
N HIS A 1182 -38.54 -4.28 -47.18
CA HIS A 1182 -39.27 -3.04 -47.42
C HIS A 1182 -38.74 -2.39 -48.71
N GLU A 1183 -39.52 -2.48 -49.78
CA GLU A 1183 -39.23 -1.85 -51.08
C GLU A 1183 -39.80 -0.42 -51.13
N GLY A 1184 -39.02 0.54 -51.64
CA GLY A 1184 -39.44 1.96 -51.68
C GLY A 1184 -39.57 2.60 -50.30
N TYR A 1185 -38.80 2.11 -49.32
CA TYR A 1185 -38.83 2.58 -47.94
C TYR A 1185 -38.13 3.94 -47.83
N ARG A 1186 -38.90 5.01 -47.56
CA ARG A 1186 -38.37 6.37 -47.50
C ARG A 1186 -37.72 6.66 -46.14
N VAL A 1187 -36.42 6.91 -46.15
CA VAL A 1187 -35.62 7.24 -44.96
C VAL A 1187 -35.22 8.71 -44.98
N ALA A 1188 -35.34 9.36 -43.83
CA ALA A 1188 -34.91 10.74 -43.62
C ALA A 1188 -33.36 10.81 -43.57
N LEU A 1189 -32.76 11.78 -44.27
CA LEU A 1189 -31.31 11.94 -44.34
C LEU A 1189 -30.87 13.34 -43.88
N PRO A 1190 -29.74 13.48 -43.15
CA PRO A 1190 -29.27 14.77 -42.64
C PRO A 1190 -29.01 15.82 -43.72
N GLN A 1191 -28.65 15.39 -44.94
CA GLN A 1191 -28.30 16.23 -46.07
C GLN A 1191 -28.73 15.59 -47.41
N GLY A 1192 -28.99 16.43 -48.41
CA GLY A 1192 -29.21 16.02 -49.79
C GLY A 1192 -27.94 15.51 -50.48
N GLY A 1193 -28.04 15.19 -51.77
CA GLY A 1193 -26.90 14.76 -52.59
C GLY A 1193 -26.77 13.24 -52.75
N ALA A 1194 -25.59 12.78 -53.16
CA ALA A 1194 -25.31 11.37 -53.35
C ALA A 1194 -24.81 10.72 -52.05
N TRP A 1195 -25.32 9.51 -51.78
CA TRP A 1195 -24.96 8.67 -50.65
C TRP A 1195 -24.54 7.29 -51.18
N ARG A 1196 -23.43 6.77 -50.68
CA ARG A 1196 -22.90 5.45 -51.02
C ARG A 1196 -23.35 4.44 -49.97
N GLN A 1197 -23.95 3.33 -50.42
CA GLN A 1197 -24.14 2.15 -49.58
C GLN A 1197 -22.77 1.54 -49.29
N VAL A 1198 -22.36 1.54 -48.02
CA VAL A 1198 -21.09 0.94 -47.56
C VAL A 1198 -21.29 -0.47 -47.01
N LEU A 1199 -22.51 -0.80 -46.59
CA LEU A 1199 -22.88 -2.13 -46.13
C LEU A 1199 -24.30 -2.48 -46.57
N SER A 1200 -24.50 -3.73 -46.99
CA SER A 1200 -25.79 -4.42 -46.85
C SER A 1200 -25.54 -5.83 -46.31
N THR A 1201 -26.16 -6.18 -45.18
CA THR A 1201 -25.99 -7.51 -44.58
C THR A 1201 -26.72 -8.62 -45.34
N ASP A 1202 -27.43 -8.27 -46.42
CA ASP A 1202 -28.15 -9.19 -47.30
C ASP A 1202 -27.47 -9.34 -48.68
N ASP A 1203 -26.24 -8.83 -48.83
CA ASP A 1203 -25.41 -9.18 -49.99
C ASP A 1203 -25.15 -10.70 -50.05
N VAL A 1204 -25.13 -11.22 -51.27
CA VAL A 1204 -25.08 -12.66 -51.54
C VAL A 1204 -23.78 -13.31 -51.06
N GLU A 1205 -22.71 -12.52 -50.89
CA GLU A 1205 -21.42 -13.02 -50.38
C GLU A 1205 -21.44 -13.36 -48.88
N PHE A 1206 -22.37 -12.77 -48.13
CA PHE A 1206 -22.64 -13.06 -46.72
C PHE A 1206 -23.76 -14.12 -46.55
N GLY A 1207 -24.28 -14.68 -47.65
CA GLY A 1207 -25.41 -15.61 -47.64
C GLY A 1207 -26.78 -14.94 -47.57
N GLY A 1208 -26.88 -13.67 -47.96
CA GLY A 1208 -28.15 -12.95 -48.09
C GLY A 1208 -28.95 -13.29 -49.34
N SER A 1209 -30.14 -12.71 -49.45
CA SER A 1209 -31.09 -12.88 -50.56
C SER A 1209 -30.82 -11.96 -51.76
N GLY A 1210 -29.95 -10.95 -51.60
CA GLY A 1210 -29.62 -9.98 -52.65
C GLY A 1210 -30.58 -8.79 -52.72
N VAL A 1211 -31.31 -8.46 -51.66
CA VAL A 1211 -32.13 -7.24 -51.58
C VAL A 1211 -31.23 -6.06 -51.19
N THR A 1212 -30.56 -5.48 -52.19
CA THR A 1212 -29.61 -4.38 -52.00
C THR A 1212 -29.90 -3.19 -52.91
N ASN A 1213 -29.33 -2.03 -52.60
CA ASN A 1213 -29.43 -0.81 -53.40
C ASN A 1213 -28.29 -0.78 -54.43
N THR A 1214 -28.63 -0.70 -55.72
CA THR A 1214 -27.63 -0.74 -56.80
C THR A 1214 -27.28 0.66 -57.29
N GLY A 1215 -26.03 1.06 -57.09
CA GLY A 1215 -25.52 2.41 -57.41
C GLY A 1215 -25.73 3.43 -56.28
N PRO A 1216 -25.33 4.71 -56.49
CA PRO A 1216 -25.43 5.73 -55.46
C PRO A 1216 -26.89 6.09 -55.17
N VAL A 1217 -27.26 6.02 -53.89
CA VAL A 1217 -28.54 6.48 -53.36
C VAL A 1217 -28.57 8.00 -53.50
N ARG A 1218 -29.65 8.56 -54.06
CA ARG A 1218 -29.83 10.01 -54.18
C ARG A 1218 -30.81 10.51 -53.14
N ALA A 1219 -30.33 11.34 -52.23
CA ALA A 1219 -31.16 12.08 -51.31
C ALA A 1219 -31.80 13.26 -52.03
N GLU A 1220 -33.13 13.26 -52.08
CA GLU A 1220 -33.97 14.33 -52.61
C GLU A 1220 -34.18 15.39 -51.52
N ASP A 1221 -34.37 16.66 -51.91
CA ASP A 1221 -34.77 17.77 -51.02
C ASP A 1221 -36.25 17.67 -50.59
N VAL A 1222 -36.67 16.47 -50.19
CA VAL A 1222 -38.01 16.12 -49.71
C VAL A 1222 -37.93 15.93 -48.21
N THR A 1223 -38.54 16.85 -47.47
CA THR A 1223 -38.58 16.83 -46.00
C THR A 1223 -39.32 15.59 -45.49
N TRP A 1224 -38.67 14.81 -44.62
CA TRP A 1224 -39.20 13.58 -44.03
C TRP A 1224 -38.68 13.42 -42.60
N ASN A 1225 -39.52 12.94 -41.66
CA ASN A 1225 -39.22 12.83 -40.22
C ASN A 1225 -38.37 13.98 -39.63
N GLY A 1226 -38.72 15.23 -39.96
CA GLY A 1226 -38.02 16.43 -39.47
C GLY A 1226 -36.66 16.74 -40.09
N ARG A 1227 -36.19 15.99 -41.08
CA ARG A 1227 -34.93 16.24 -41.82
C ARG A 1227 -35.18 16.92 -43.17
N PRO A 1228 -34.23 17.72 -43.69
CA PRO A 1228 -34.43 18.47 -44.92
C PRO A 1228 -34.52 17.57 -46.17
N ALA A 1229 -33.86 16.42 -46.15
CA ALA A 1229 -33.75 15.50 -47.28
C ALA A 1229 -34.22 14.08 -46.93
N SER A 1230 -34.51 13.28 -47.96
CA SER A 1230 -34.84 11.86 -47.81
C SER A 1230 -34.52 11.06 -49.08
N ALA A 1231 -34.37 9.75 -48.95
CA ALA A 1231 -34.21 8.84 -50.08
C ALA A 1231 -35.12 7.61 -49.94
N GLU A 1232 -35.58 7.07 -51.05
CA GLU A 1232 -36.24 5.76 -51.09
C GLU A 1232 -35.18 4.65 -51.22
N LEU A 1233 -35.27 3.68 -50.31
CA LEU A 1233 -34.35 2.56 -50.19
C LEU A 1233 -35.08 1.23 -50.40
N ARG A 1234 -34.31 0.23 -50.81
CA ARG A 1234 -34.61 -1.18 -50.62
C ARG A 1234 -33.95 -1.59 -49.32
N VAL A 1235 -34.74 -1.94 -48.30
CA VAL A 1235 -34.22 -2.43 -47.02
C VAL A 1235 -34.46 -3.94 -46.94
N PRO A 1236 -33.40 -4.75 -46.78
CA PRO A 1236 -33.49 -6.22 -46.85
C PRO A 1236 -34.34 -6.81 -45.70
N PRO A 1237 -34.87 -8.04 -45.87
CA PRO A 1237 -35.50 -8.77 -44.78
C PRO A 1237 -34.44 -9.22 -43.78
N LEU A 1238 -34.66 -9.01 -42.47
CA LEU A 1238 -33.72 -9.39 -41.42
C LEU A 1238 -32.29 -8.93 -41.74
N GLY A 1239 -32.12 -7.62 -41.92
CA GLY A 1239 -30.85 -7.06 -42.39
C GLY A 1239 -30.68 -5.56 -42.15
N ALA A 1240 -29.45 -5.09 -42.29
CA ALA A 1240 -29.05 -3.70 -42.13
C ALA A 1240 -28.43 -3.13 -43.41
N VAL A 1241 -28.59 -1.82 -43.59
CA VAL A 1241 -28.00 -1.01 -44.66
C VAL A 1241 -27.30 0.18 -44.01
N TRP A 1242 -26.04 0.43 -44.36
CA TRP A 1242 -25.30 1.63 -43.93
C TRP A 1242 -24.98 2.52 -45.12
N LEU A 1243 -25.16 3.84 -44.94
CA LEU A 1243 -24.97 4.87 -45.95
C LEU A 1243 -24.00 5.94 -45.44
N VAL A 1244 -23.09 6.40 -46.30
CA VAL A 1244 -22.24 7.60 -46.07
C VAL A 1244 -22.36 8.58 -47.24
N PRO A 1245 -22.12 9.89 -47.06
CA PRO A 1245 -22.05 10.84 -48.17
C PRO A 1245 -20.98 10.44 -49.21
N ASP A 1246 -21.26 10.71 -50.48
CA ASP A 1246 -20.39 10.35 -51.61
C ASP A 1246 -19.57 11.57 -52.09
N ASP A 1247 -18.47 11.85 -51.39
CA ASP A 1247 -17.60 13.03 -51.59
C ASP A 1247 -16.94 13.12 -52.98
N GLU A 1248 -16.89 12.03 -53.77
CA GLU A 1248 -16.43 12.11 -55.17
C GLU A 1248 -17.37 12.94 -56.05
N SER A 1249 -18.67 12.95 -55.72
CA SER A 1249 -19.67 13.69 -56.48
C SER A 1249 -19.51 15.21 -56.38
N GLU A 1250 -19.04 15.74 -55.24
CA GLU A 1250 -18.69 17.15 -55.09
C GLU A 1250 -17.43 17.52 -55.88
N ARG A 1251 -16.38 16.67 -55.84
CA ARG A 1251 -15.15 16.92 -56.61
C ARG A 1251 -15.42 16.98 -58.12
N LEU A 1252 -16.23 16.07 -58.63
CA LEU A 1252 -16.64 16.07 -60.05
C LEU A 1252 -17.60 17.22 -60.40
N ALA A 1253 -18.43 17.69 -59.46
CA ALA A 1253 -19.30 18.85 -59.68
C ALA A 1253 -18.51 20.18 -59.71
N VAL A 1254 -17.45 20.31 -58.91
CA VAL A 1254 -16.55 21.48 -58.93
C VAL A 1254 -15.78 21.55 -60.26
N ASP A 1255 -15.24 20.43 -60.75
CA ASP A 1255 -14.58 20.38 -62.07
C ASP A 1255 -15.55 20.64 -63.24
N ALA A 1256 -16.80 20.16 -63.15
CA ALA A 1256 -17.83 20.41 -64.17
C ALA A 1256 -18.27 21.90 -64.22
N THR A 1257 -18.30 22.59 -63.08
CA THR A 1257 -18.69 24.01 -63.00
C THR A 1257 -17.56 24.99 -63.31
N GLY A 1258 -16.29 24.57 -63.19
CA GLY A 1258 -15.11 25.36 -63.58
C GLY A 1258 -14.93 25.58 -65.09
N SER A 1259 -15.67 24.88 -65.95
CA SER A 1259 -15.44 24.82 -67.40
C SER A 1259 -16.15 25.91 -68.24
N THR A 1260 -17.12 26.65 -67.68
CA THR A 1260 -17.99 27.57 -68.46
C THR A 1260 -18.02 29.01 -67.94
N SER A 1261 -16.86 29.67 -67.86
CA SER A 1261 -16.78 31.13 -67.60
C SER A 1261 -15.48 31.79 -68.08
N SER A 1262 -15.14 31.68 -69.38
CA SER A 1262 -14.14 32.58 -70.02
C SER A 1262 -14.21 32.62 -71.55
N ALA A 1263 -15.32 33.13 -72.10
CA ALA A 1263 -15.38 33.50 -73.52
C ALA A 1263 -16.27 34.73 -73.78
N SER A 1264 -15.67 35.75 -74.42
CA SER A 1264 -16.25 36.95 -75.05
C SER A 1264 -17.08 37.95 -74.23
N SER A 1265 -16.52 39.19 -74.19
CA SER A 1265 -17.15 40.53 -74.12
C SER A 1265 -18.12 40.86 -72.98
#